data_AF-A0A6A8G7H6-F1
#
_entry.id   AF-A0A6A8G7H6-F1
#
_cell.length_a   1.000
_cell.length_b   1.000
_cell.length_c   1.000
_cell.angle_alpha   90.00
_cell.angle_beta   90.00
_cell.angle_gamma   90.00
#
_symmetry.space_group_name_H-M   'P 1'
#
loop_
_entity.id
_entity.type
_entity.pdbx_description
1 polymer ?
#
loop_
_entity_poly.entity_id
_entity_poly.type
_entity_poly.pdbx_seq_one_letter_code
_entity_poly.pdbx_strand_id
1 'polypeptide(L)'
;MEELSVRVGFVVVTELTDEQRAARDWAATIATVETVSLDALADGAVDLSAFDVVWWHSDHHLDTERRELAAECADTLDTYLQGGGGLLLTLNALTAVDVLGIDPVTPDAVGTESSPHPTGLLTKSIHADHPLFEGFDTLGVHMQPPESPRPFARYELLLPEDGTILASVVHGDDYLVNLNSAVEWQRGEGTVYGIGAEVSFLSHHGHDFETMGSNEHVLRNALALLGGETHRRPAFTDRPTDPSGFAAMRDRLADDHHRPRYHLAGPANWVNDPNGVIQYDGTYHMFYQYNPGGPFHGSIHWGHATSEDLVHWEDHPVALTPDPDGPDRDGCWSGCAVVDDDGTPTILYTGGREHHQLPCLATTADPMLRSWDKDPDNPIIESAPDDIDVLGTDDWEAEFRDHAVWKVGDEWYQLIGSALSDIGGVALLYRSSDLREWEYVGPLHSGTEGHGTVWECPELLEFDDYDLLHVSNYEDVRYFVGTADLDAPDFDVDDEGLLDYGDFYAPQSTVADDGRTLSWGWIKETRGVNAQWHAGWSGLLSLPRELSVDETGTLHQRPARELEALRGRHVELDGLSLDDRTLDVGGRTSLPLSGNAYELAVDVTVEDGGVFELGLFESPTRLERTIVRYDGSRVTVDREHSSRHHDVDRESRSMPVDGESLSLRVFVDGSVLELFANDGSCLTTRVYPVRPDADGVSVAAVSDSPEGTVELDGFDAWELDAAFEARKRE
;
A
#
# COMPACT_ATOMS: atom_id res chain seq x y z
N MET A 1 40.26 7.84 -5.98
CA MET A 1 39.36 6.94 -6.74
C MET A 1 40.18 6.24 -7.82
N GLU A 2 40.04 4.94 -7.97
CA GLU A 2 40.69 4.19 -9.08
C GLU A 2 40.03 4.55 -10.41
N GLU A 3 40.81 4.67 -11.48
CA GLU A 3 40.31 4.96 -12.83
C GLU A 3 39.37 3.83 -13.29
N LEU A 4 38.18 4.20 -13.79
CA LEU A 4 37.23 3.30 -14.43
C LEU A 4 37.65 3.09 -15.89
N SER A 5 37.66 1.84 -16.34
CA SER A 5 37.81 1.51 -17.77
C SER A 5 36.49 1.72 -18.52
N VAL A 6 35.96 2.95 -18.47
CA VAL A 6 34.68 3.35 -19.07
C VAL A 6 34.91 4.54 -20.00
N ARG A 7 34.32 4.49 -21.20
CA ARG A 7 34.30 5.59 -22.18
C ARG A 7 32.94 6.28 -22.14
N VAL A 8 32.93 7.55 -21.77
CA VAL A 8 31.73 8.36 -21.59
C VAL A 8 31.58 9.35 -22.75
N GLY A 9 30.45 9.27 -23.45
CA GLY A 9 29.97 10.32 -24.35
C GLY A 9 29.17 11.35 -23.57
N PHE A 10 29.77 12.49 -23.23
CA PHE A 10 29.11 13.55 -22.45
C PHE A 10 28.34 14.50 -23.37
N VAL A 11 27.01 14.52 -23.25
CA VAL A 11 26.11 15.25 -24.16
C VAL A 11 26.22 16.77 -23.96
N VAL A 12 26.30 17.51 -25.06
CA VAL A 12 26.36 18.97 -25.11
C VAL A 12 25.35 19.49 -26.12
N VAL A 13 24.47 20.41 -25.72
CA VAL A 13 23.49 21.00 -26.64
C VAL A 13 24.11 22.14 -27.44
N THR A 14 24.64 23.17 -26.77
CA THR A 14 25.28 24.33 -27.43
C THR A 14 26.59 24.68 -26.74
N GLU A 15 26.50 25.22 -25.52
CA GLU A 15 27.61 25.48 -24.63
C GLU A 15 27.32 24.87 -23.26
N LEU A 16 28.37 24.44 -22.56
CA LEU A 16 28.26 23.90 -21.21
C LEU A 16 28.14 25.04 -20.19
N THR A 17 27.16 24.95 -19.30
CA THR A 17 27.06 25.77 -18.08
C THR A 17 28.27 25.54 -17.17
N ASP A 18 28.44 26.39 -16.14
CA ASP A 18 29.50 26.15 -15.15
C ASP A 18 29.30 24.80 -14.44
N GLU A 19 28.04 24.43 -14.18
CA GLU A 19 27.66 23.17 -13.55
C GLU A 19 27.99 21.97 -14.44
N GLN A 20 27.58 22.02 -15.70
CA GLN A 20 27.89 20.95 -16.66
C GLN A 20 29.39 20.80 -16.92
N ARG A 21 30.14 21.91 -16.89
CA ARG A 21 31.62 21.85 -16.95
C ARG A 21 32.20 21.17 -15.72
N ALA A 22 31.71 21.47 -14.53
CA ALA A 22 32.15 20.83 -13.29
C ALA A 22 31.88 19.31 -13.31
N ALA A 23 30.67 18.90 -13.73
CA ALA A 23 30.29 17.49 -13.88
C ALA A 23 31.21 16.74 -14.87
N ARG A 24 31.43 17.31 -16.07
CA ARG A 24 32.31 16.72 -17.09
C ARG A 24 33.75 16.63 -16.61
N ASP A 25 34.26 17.69 -15.98
CA ASP A 25 35.65 17.74 -15.50
C ASP A 25 35.87 16.71 -14.37
N TRP A 26 34.89 16.53 -13.48
CA TRP A 26 34.89 15.43 -12.51
C TRP A 26 34.91 14.06 -13.20
N ALA A 27 34.05 13.83 -14.18
CA ALA A 27 33.99 12.56 -14.92
C ALA A 27 35.34 12.22 -15.57
N ALA A 28 36.03 13.22 -16.12
CA ALA A 28 37.35 13.07 -16.73
C ALA A 28 38.47 12.74 -15.73
N THR A 29 38.22 12.87 -14.41
CA THR A 29 39.18 12.40 -13.39
C THR A 29 39.11 10.90 -13.14
N ILE A 30 38.04 10.23 -13.58
CA ILE A 30 37.80 8.80 -13.34
C ILE A 30 37.50 7.98 -14.57
N ALA A 31 37.24 8.58 -15.74
CA ALA A 31 36.87 7.89 -16.96
C ALA A 31 37.42 8.60 -18.20
N THR A 32 37.40 7.93 -19.35
CA THR A 32 37.70 8.58 -20.64
C THR A 32 36.46 9.31 -21.11
N VAL A 33 36.50 10.63 -21.22
CA VAL A 33 35.33 11.45 -21.57
C VAL A 33 35.54 12.16 -22.91
N GLU A 34 34.58 12.02 -23.82
CA GLU A 34 34.51 12.80 -25.06
C GLU A 34 33.15 13.52 -25.13
N THR A 35 33.12 14.74 -25.63
CA THR A 35 31.87 15.50 -25.79
C THR A 35 31.12 15.07 -27.03
N VAL A 36 29.83 14.84 -26.89
CA VAL A 36 28.91 14.47 -27.97
C VAL A 36 27.88 15.58 -28.12
N SER A 37 27.80 16.20 -29.29
CA SER A 37 26.80 17.25 -29.53
C SER A 37 25.41 16.62 -29.75
N LEU A 38 24.37 17.21 -29.17
CA LEU A 38 22.99 16.75 -29.37
C LEU A 38 22.56 16.91 -30.84
N ASP A 39 22.95 18.00 -31.52
CA ASP A 39 22.74 18.16 -32.96
C ASP A 39 23.40 17.03 -33.77
N ALA A 40 24.63 16.65 -33.38
CA ALA A 40 25.35 15.58 -34.07
C ALA A 40 24.72 14.20 -33.82
N LEU A 41 24.01 14.01 -32.70
CA LEU A 41 23.21 12.81 -32.44
C LEU A 41 21.94 12.79 -33.29
N ALA A 42 21.23 13.92 -33.37
CA ALA A 42 20.05 14.09 -34.21
C ALA A 42 20.37 13.85 -35.71
N ASP A 43 21.52 14.35 -36.18
CA ASP A 43 21.99 14.13 -37.56
C ASP A 43 22.53 12.70 -37.82
N GLY A 44 22.61 11.83 -36.79
CA GLY A 44 23.22 10.51 -36.89
C GLY A 44 24.72 10.54 -37.23
N ALA A 45 25.39 11.66 -36.96
CA ALA A 45 26.80 11.89 -37.30
C ALA A 45 27.78 11.29 -36.28
N VAL A 46 27.27 10.80 -35.14
CA VAL A 46 28.03 10.21 -34.05
C VAL A 46 27.77 8.71 -33.97
N ASP A 47 28.83 7.92 -33.97
CA ASP A 47 28.76 6.47 -33.70
C ASP A 47 28.76 6.24 -32.19
N LEU A 48 27.57 6.05 -31.62
CA LEU A 48 27.41 5.82 -30.18
C LEU A 48 28.05 4.50 -29.70
N SER A 49 28.32 3.54 -30.59
CA SER A 49 29.02 2.29 -30.22
C SER A 49 30.46 2.50 -29.76
N ALA A 50 31.00 3.70 -29.95
CA ALA A 50 32.30 4.10 -29.40
C ALA A 50 32.27 4.38 -27.88
N PHE A 51 31.10 4.49 -27.27
CA PHE A 51 30.92 4.84 -25.86
C PHE A 51 30.26 3.71 -25.08
N ASP A 52 30.78 3.43 -23.90
CA ASP A 52 30.15 2.49 -22.98
C ASP A 52 28.95 3.14 -22.27
N VAL A 53 29.05 4.45 -22.01
CA VAL A 53 27.98 5.26 -21.40
C VAL A 53 27.79 6.57 -22.16
N VAL A 54 26.55 6.92 -22.47
CA VAL A 54 26.16 8.28 -22.85
C VAL A 54 25.61 8.98 -21.61
N TRP A 55 26.15 10.14 -21.26
CA TRP A 55 25.69 10.92 -20.10
C TRP A 55 25.19 12.29 -20.52
N TRP A 56 23.91 12.56 -20.29
CA TRP A 56 23.33 13.90 -20.38
C TRP A 56 23.02 14.47 -18.99
N HIS A 57 23.71 15.54 -18.63
CA HIS A 57 23.49 16.31 -17.41
C HIS A 57 22.94 17.70 -17.74
N SER A 58 21.82 18.12 -17.14
CA SER A 58 21.23 19.43 -17.41
C SER A 58 20.73 20.15 -16.16
N ASP A 59 21.40 21.22 -15.75
CA ASP A 59 20.94 22.14 -14.71
C ASP A 59 19.87 23.13 -15.19
N HIS A 60 19.51 23.06 -16.48
CA HIS A 60 18.46 23.87 -17.09
C HIS A 60 17.28 23.04 -17.56
N HIS A 61 16.08 23.59 -17.39
CA HIS A 61 14.87 23.06 -18.02
C HIS A 61 15.05 22.93 -19.54
N LEU A 62 14.51 21.86 -20.10
CA LEU A 62 14.46 21.66 -21.54
C LEU A 62 13.29 22.46 -22.10
N ASP A 63 13.60 23.50 -22.87
CA ASP A 63 12.60 24.24 -23.63
C ASP A 63 12.12 23.43 -24.84
N THR A 64 11.08 23.92 -25.53
CA THR A 64 10.48 23.23 -26.68
C THR A 64 11.51 22.88 -27.75
N GLU A 65 12.42 23.79 -28.09
CA GLU A 65 13.45 23.56 -29.11
C GLU A 65 14.41 22.42 -28.70
N ARG A 66 14.85 22.38 -27.44
CA ARG A 66 15.70 21.29 -26.94
C ARG A 66 14.96 19.96 -26.87
N ARG A 67 13.67 19.96 -26.55
CA ARG A 67 12.84 18.75 -26.53
C ARG A 67 12.61 18.21 -27.94
N GLU A 68 12.33 19.08 -28.92
CA GLU A 68 12.23 18.71 -30.33
C GLU A 68 13.54 18.09 -30.82
N LEU A 69 14.68 18.70 -30.51
CA LEU A 69 15.99 18.17 -30.86
C LEU A 69 16.30 16.82 -30.17
N ALA A 70 15.86 16.65 -28.91
CA ALA A 70 15.98 15.37 -28.22
C ALA A 70 15.12 14.28 -28.89
N ALA A 71 13.90 14.62 -29.34
CA ALA A 71 13.04 13.70 -30.07
C ALA A 71 13.69 13.19 -31.36
N GLU A 72 14.42 14.03 -32.07
CA GLU A 72 15.20 13.62 -33.26
C GLU A 72 16.32 12.63 -32.94
N CYS A 73 16.76 12.55 -31.67
CA CYS A 73 17.78 11.59 -31.22
C CYS A 73 17.22 10.22 -30.84
N ALA A 74 15.89 10.05 -30.73
CA ALA A 74 15.26 8.87 -30.14
C ALA A 74 15.67 7.56 -30.82
N ASP A 75 15.60 7.47 -32.15
CA ASP A 75 15.96 6.26 -32.90
C ASP A 75 17.45 5.88 -32.74
N THR A 76 18.32 6.88 -32.69
CA THR A 76 19.77 6.70 -32.51
C THR A 76 20.07 6.16 -31.11
N LEU A 77 19.42 6.71 -30.08
CA LEU A 77 19.58 6.27 -28.69
C LEU A 77 18.92 4.91 -28.45
N ASP A 78 17.75 4.63 -29.02
CA ASP A 78 17.11 3.31 -28.91
C ASP A 78 18.03 2.25 -29.53
N THR A 79 18.56 2.49 -30.74
CA THR A 79 19.53 1.55 -31.37
C THR A 79 20.75 1.30 -30.48
N TYR A 80 21.27 2.34 -29.83
CA TYR A 80 22.40 2.23 -28.89
C TYR A 80 22.05 1.40 -27.65
N LEU A 81 20.91 1.68 -27.03
CA LEU A 81 20.42 0.95 -25.85
C LEU A 81 20.10 -0.51 -26.17
N GLN A 82 19.43 -0.79 -27.30
CA GLN A 82 19.17 -2.15 -27.76
C GLN A 82 20.46 -2.96 -27.94
N GLY A 83 21.57 -2.29 -28.28
CA GLY A 83 22.91 -2.88 -28.40
C GLY A 83 23.69 -3.05 -27.10
N GLY A 84 23.08 -2.79 -25.93
CA GLY A 84 23.74 -2.91 -24.63
C GLY A 84 24.37 -1.62 -24.10
N GLY A 85 24.12 -0.48 -24.75
CA GLY A 85 24.61 0.83 -24.29
C GLY A 85 24.00 1.27 -22.97
N GLY A 86 24.74 2.10 -22.22
CA GLY A 86 24.27 2.71 -20.98
C GLY A 86 23.91 4.18 -21.16
N LEU A 87 22.76 4.63 -20.66
CA LEU A 87 22.38 6.04 -20.66
C LEU A 87 22.22 6.56 -19.23
N LEU A 88 22.89 7.66 -18.91
CA LEU A 88 22.73 8.39 -17.65
C LEU A 88 22.06 9.73 -17.95
N LEU A 89 20.89 9.98 -17.36
CA LEU A 89 20.18 11.24 -17.38
C LEU A 89 20.22 11.84 -15.97
N THR A 90 20.78 13.04 -15.82
CA THR A 90 20.81 13.70 -14.51
C THR A 90 20.23 15.10 -14.52
N LEU A 91 19.60 15.46 -13.39
CA LEU A 91 18.84 16.70 -13.22
C LEU A 91 17.73 16.82 -14.28
N ASN A 92 17.57 17.97 -14.92
CA ASN A 92 16.50 18.23 -15.90
C ASN A 92 16.62 17.41 -17.18
N ALA A 93 17.75 16.75 -17.45
CA ALA A 93 17.86 15.83 -18.58
C ALA A 93 16.87 14.65 -18.45
N LEU A 94 16.47 14.32 -17.21
CA LEU A 94 15.45 13.31 -16.93
C LEU A 94 14.09 13.64 -17.56
N THR A 95 13.78 14.92 -17.77
CA THR A 95 12.51 15.33 -18.40
C THR A 95 12.41 14.93 -19.87
N ALA A 96 13.49 14.43 -20.48
CA ALA A 96 13.50 14.00 -21.87
C ALA A 96 13.05 12.55 -22.10
N VAL A 97 12.75 11.77 -21.04
CA VAL A 97 12.48 10.33 -21.18
C VAL A 97 11.35 10.00 -22.16
N ASP A 98 10.31 10.83 -22.22
CA ASP A 98 9.17 10.69 -23.13
C ASP A 98 9.58 10.95 -24.58
N VAL A 99 10.25 12.07 -24.85
CA VAL A 99 10.68 12.44 -26.20
C VAL A 99 11.82 11.55 -26.70
N LEU A 100 12.60 10.95 -25.81
CA LEU A 100 13.63 9.96 -26.13
C LEU A 100 13.04 8.55 -26.36
N GLY A 101 11.74 8.33 -26.11
CA GLY A 101 11.08 7.03 -26.25
C GLY A 101 11.51 6.00 -25.19
N ILE A 102 12.00 6.47 -24.03
CA ILE A 102 12.46 5.64 -22.91
C ILE A 102 11.28 5.21 -22.04
N ASP A 103 10.43 6.16 -21.66
CA ASP A 103 9.22 5.99 -20.86
C ASP A 103 8.20 7.04 -21.30
N PRO A 104 6.93 6.70 -21.52
CA PRO A 104 5.93 7.67 -21.96
C PRO A 104 5.58 8.71 -20.89
N VAL A 105 5.87 8.44 -19.60
CA VAL A 105 5.60 9.37 -18.50
C VAL A 105 6.86 10.15 -18.15
N THR A 106 6.81 11.47 -18.34
CA THR A 106 7.87 12.40 -17.89
C THR A 106 7.70 12.77 -16.40
N PRO A 107 8.77 13.12 -15.67
CA PRO A 107 8.65 13.75 -14.36
C PRO A 107 7.66 14.93 -14.36
N ASP A 108 6.74 14.94 -13.41
CA ASP A 108 5.68 15.94 -13.28
C ASP A 108 6.08 17.14 -12.41
N ALA A 109 7.18 17.03 -11.64
CA ALA A 109 7.72 18.11 -10.84
C ALA A 109 9.14 18.50 -11.30
N VAL A 110 9.32 19.77 -11.64
CA VAL A 110 10.61 20.30 -12.09
C VAL A 110 10.81 21.71 -11.52
N GLY A 111 11.98 21.99 -10.95
CA GLY A 111 12.23 23.29 -10.34
C GLY A 111 13.64 23.44 -9.78
N THR A 112 13.80 24.43 -8.90
CA THR A 112 15.01 24.64 -8.11
C THR A 112 14.62 24.85 -6.66
N GLU A 113 15.24 24.12 -5.74
CA GLU A 113 14.97 24.23 -4.31
C GLU A 113 16.26 24.41 -3.49
N SER A 114 16.09 24.76 -2.21
CA SER A 114 17.17 24.84 -1.23
C SER A 114 16.65 24.38 0.11
N SER A 115 17.44 23.61 0.86
CA SER A 115 17.08 23.08 2.17
C SER A 115 18.02 23.60 3.25
N PRO A 116 17.55 23.91 4.48
CA PRO A 116 18.42 24.24 5.61
C PRO A 116 19.19 23.01 6.16
N HIS A 117 18.89 21.81 5.65
CA HIS A 117 19.53 20.56 6.04
C HIS A 117 20.32 19.96 4.86
N PRO A 118 21.27 19.04 5.12
CA PRO A 118 21.87 18.25 4.05
C PRO A 118 20.79 17.46 3.33
N THR A 119 20.90 17.34 2.01
CA THR A 119 19.91 16.67 1.16
C THR A 119 20.52 15.51 0.41
N GLY A 120 19.71 14.60 -0.10
CA GLY A 120 20.21 13.38 -0.72
C GLY A 120 19.15 12.41 -1.18
N LEU A 121 19.59 11.24 -1.61
CA LEU A 121 18.72 10.16 -2.03
C LEU A 121 18.32 9.28 -0.84
N LEU A 122 17.08 8.83 -0.85
CA LEU A 122 16.51 7.90 0.11
C LEU A 122 16.16 6.60 -0.61
N THR A 123 17.01 5.58 -0.48
CA THR A 123 16.84 4.29 -1.16
C THR A 123 15.66 3.51 -0.58
N LYS A 124 14.86 2.86 -1.44
CA LYS A 124 13.82 1.92 -1.00
C LYS A 124 14.47 0.70 -0.34
N SER A 125 13.93 0.20 0.76
CA SER A 125 14.52 -0.94 1.49
C SER A 125 14.63 -2.23 0.64
N ILE A 126 13.67 -2.49 -0.25
CA ILE A 126 13.73 -3.61 -1.20
C ILE A 126 14.88 -3.50 -2.22
N HIS A 127 15.45 -2.30 -2.37
CA HIS A 127 16.61 -1.97 -3.20
C HIS A 127 17.85 -1.60 -2.36
N ALA A 128 17.87 -1.92 -1.06
CA ALA A 128 18.98 -1.53 -0.17
C ALA A 128 20.33 -2.13 -0.58
N ASP A 129 20.33 -3.28 -1.26
CA ASP A 129 21.53 -3.93 -1.81
C ASP A 129 21.79 -3.57 -3.28
N HIS A 130 21.03 -2.62 -3.84
CA HIS A 130 21.20 -2.22 -5.23
C HIS A 130 22.60 -1.61 -5.42
N PRO A 131 23.40 -2.06 -6.40
CA PRO A 131 24.80 -1.64 -6.55
C PRO A 131 25.03 -0.14 -6.73
N LEU A 132 24.01 0.61 -7.16
CA LEU A 132 24.07 2.08 -7.20
C LEU A 132 24.43 2.68 -5.83
N PHE A 133 23.95 2.06 -4.75
CA PHE A 133 24.15 2.48 -3.37
C PHE A 133 25.19 1.63 -2.62
N GLU A 134 25.99 0.82 -3.33
CA GLU A 134 27.08 0.05 -2.71
C GLU A 134 28.08 1.00 -2.03
N GLY A 135 28.38 0.75 -0.75
CA GLY A 135 29.29 1.57 0.06
C GLY A 135 28.60 2.50 1.07
N PHE A 136 27.27 2.49 1.13
CA PHE A 136 26.49 3.17 2.17
C PHE A 136 25.84 2.16 3.12
N ASP A 137 25.83 2.47 4.42
CA ASP A 137 25.29 1.60 5.48
C ASP A 137 23.84 1.98 5.89
N THR A 138 23.28 3.02 5.30
CA THR A 138 21.94 3.57 5.59
C THR A 138 21.14 3.77 4.31
N LEU A 139 19.80 3.75 4.41
CA LEU A 139 18.92 4.03 3.27
C LEU A 139 19.04 5.49 2.78
N GLY A 140 19.20 6.44 3.70
CA GLY A 140 19.46 7.83 3.38
C GLY A 140 20.93 8.08 3.06
N VAL A 141 21.19 8.68 1.91
CA VAL A 141 22.53 9.06 1.44
C VAL A 141 22.55 10.57 1.19
N HIS A 142 23.06 11.35 2.14
CA HIS A 142 23.23 12.80 1.96
C HIS A 142 24.33 13.09 0.93
N MET A 143 23.94 13.73 -0.16
CA MET A 143 24.79 14.02 -1.32
C MET A 143 25.09 15.50 -1.46
N GLN A 144 24.45 16.34 -0.64
CA GLN A 144 24.29 17.75 -0.95
C GLN A 144 24.30 18.60 0.33
N PRO A 145 25.14 19.66 0.44
CA PRO A 145 25.29 20.44 1.66
C PRO A 145 24.10 21.40 1.86
N PRO A 146 23.78 21.82 3.10
CA PRO A 146 22.71 22.80 3.37
C PRO A 146 22.81 24.10 2.55
N GLU A 147 21.67 24.80 2.45
CA GLU A 147 21.50 26.16 1.93
C GLU A 147 22.00 26.39 0.49
N SER A 148 22.11 25.33 -0.31
CA SER A 148 22.58 25.41 -1.69
C SER A 148 21.41 25.25 -2.67
N PRO A 149 21.25 26.18 -3.64
CA PRO A 149 20.24 26.04 -4.68
C PRO A 149 20.53 24.84 -5.58
N ARG A 150 19.52 24.01 -5.84
CA ARG A 150 19.66 22.79 -6.64
C ARG A 150 18.48 22.61 -7.59
N PRO A 151 18.75 22.47 -8.90
CA PRO A 151 17.70 22.07 -9.84
C PRO A 151 17.28 20.63 -9.56
N PHE A 152 16.02 20.31 -9.84
CA PHE A 152 15.48 18.96 -9.77
C PHE A 152 14.47 18.69 -10.89
N ALA A 153 14.34 17.41 -11.24
CA ALA A 153 13.24 16.83 -12.00
C ALA A 153 12.86 15.51 -11.31
N ARG A 154 11.60 15.32 -10.89
CA ARG A 154 11.20 14.13 -10.13
C ARG A 154 9.71 13.81 -10.30
N TYR A 155 9.35 12.60 -9.92
CA TYR A 155 7.99 12.06 -9.98
C TYR A 155 7.32 12.25 -8.62
N GLU A 156 6.25 13.05 -8.56
CA GLU A 156 5.52 13.36 -7.33
C GLU A 156 4.09 12.81 -7.35
N LEU A 157 3.31 13.08 -8.41
CA LEU A 157 1.93 12.62 -8.56
C LEU A 157 1.81 11.40 -9.48
N LEU A 158 2.60 11.38 -10.55
CA LEU A 158 2.66 10.28 -11.51
C LEU A 158 3.89 9.42 -11.26
N LEU A 159 3.82 8.15 -11.64
CA LEU A 159 4.98 7.27 -11.67
C LEU A 159 5.34 6.92 -13.12
N PRO A 160 6.63 6.65 -13.41
CA PRO A 160 7.04 6.14 -14.72
C PRO A 160 6.27 4.85 -15.06
N GLU A 161 5.87 4.66 -16.31
CA GLU A 161 5.10 3.47 -16.71
C GLU A 161 5.98 2.21 -16.69
N ASP A 162 7.24 2.33 -17.12
CA ASP A 162 8.18 1.22 -17.23
C ASP A 162 9.37 1.31 -16.23
N GLY A 163 9.65 2.51 -15.71
CA GLY A 163 10.80 2.78 -14.85
C GLY A 163 10.71 2.27 -13.40
N THR A 164 11.68 1.46 -12.98
CA THR A 164 11.82 1.05 -11.57
C THR A 164 12.27 2.23 -10.70
N ILE A 165 11.49 2.59 -9.69
CA ILE A 165 11.87 3.63 -8.73
C ILE A 165 12.85 3.04 -7.72
N LEU A 166 14.06 3.61 -7.65
CA LEU A 166 15.11 3.16 -6.75
C LEU A 166 15.17 3.97 -5.45
N ALA A 167 14.95 5.29 -5.54
CA ALA A 167 15.06 6.19 -4.40
C ALA A 167 14.18 7.45 -4.50
N SER A 168 13.75 7.93 -3.33
CA SER A 168 13.13 9.24 -3.10
C SER A 168 14.13 10.23 -2.53
N VAL A 169 13.68 11.31 -1.88
CA VAL A 169 14.54 12.37 -1.32
C VAL A 169 14.58 12.31 0.20
N VAL A 170 15.74 12.62 0.79
CA VAL A 170 15.91 12.85 2.24
C VAL A 170 16.47 14.23 2.52
N HIS A 171 15.89 14.95 3.49
CA HIS A 171 16.38 16.24 4.00
C HIS A 171 16.73 16.10 5.48
N GLY A 172 18.01 16.06 5.83
CA GLY A 172 18.44 15.75 7.20
C GLY A 172 17.91 14.38 7.61
N ASP A 173 17.01 14.32 8.59
CA ASP A 173 16.35 13.08 9.03
C ASP A 173 14.90 12.96 8.48
N ASP A 174 14.44 13.92 7.68
CA ASP A 174 13.09 13.96 7.12
C ASP A 174 13.03 13.16 5.82
N TYR A 175 12.19 12.13 5.78
CA TYR A 175 12.01 11.26 4.61
C TYR A 175 10.90 11.83 3.74
N LEU A 176 11.27 12.40 2.60
CA LEU A 176 10.33 12.96 1.62
C LEU A 176 9.98 11.88 0.60
N VAL A 177 9.24 10.88 1.09
CA VAL A 177 8.99 9.60 0.41
C VAL A 177 8.28 9.74 -0.94
N ASN A 178 7.46 10.78 -1.10
CA ASN A 178 6.71 11.07 -2.33
C ASN A 178 7.55 11.76 -3.42
N LEU A 179 8.80 12.13 -3.14
CA LEU A 179 9.66 12.85 -4.08
C LEU A 179 10.58 11.86 -4.79
N ASN A 180 10.05 11.08 -5.75
CA ASN A 180 10.78 9.98 -6.39
C ASN A 180 11.77 10.51 -7.44
N SER A 181 13.08 10.41 -7.17
CA SER A 181 14.11 11.12 -7.95
C SER A 181 15.19 10.23 -8.59
N ALA A 182 15.25 8.95 -8.25
CA ALA A 182 16.15 7.99 -8.91
C ALA A 182 15.35 6.83 -9.51
N VAL A 183 15.51 6.63 -10.82
CA VAL A 183 14.73 5.65 -11.61
C VAL A 183 15.65 4.87 -12.55
N GLU A 184 15.36 3.60 -12.74
CA GLU A 184 16.04 2.69 -13.66
C GLU A 184 15.09 2.18 -14.75
N TRP A 185 15.56 2.17 -16.01
CA TRP A 185 14.88 1.50 -17.11
C TRP A 185 15.77 0.46 -17.76
N GLN A 186 15.13 -0.62 -18.25
CA GLN A 186 15.78 -1.63 -19.07
C GLN A 186 15.27 -1.52 -20.50
N ARG A 187 16.18 -1.32 -21.47
CA ARG A 187 15.85 -1.11 -22.89
C ARG A 187 16.64 -2.07 -23.75
N GLY A 188 16.01 -3.18 -24.13
CA GLY A 188 16.66 -4.25 -24.89
C GLY A 188 17.80 -4.87 -24.09
N GLU A 189 19.04 -4.68 -24.57
CA GLU A 189 20.21 -5.09 -23.81
C GLU A 189 20.81 -4.05 -22.87
N GLY A 190 20.40 -2.79 -23.01
CA GLY A 190 20.96 -1.63 -22.31
C GLY A 190 20.14 -1.20 -21.09
N THR A 191 20.72 -0.25 -20.36
CA THR A 191 20.16 0.27 -19.11
C THR A 191 20.19 1.79 -19.12
N VAL A 192 19.14 2.40 -18.56
CA VAL A 192 19.05 3.84 -18.35
C VAL A 192 18.96 4.11 -16.86
N TYR A 193 19.79 5.00 -16.32
CA TYR A 193 19.57 5.60 -15.01
C TYR A 193 19.15 7.06 -15.14
N GLY A 194 18.06 7.41 -14.48
CA GLY A 194 17.63 8.78 -14.26
C GLY A 194 17.88 9.18 -12.81
N ILE A 195 18.72 10.19 -12.56
CA ILE A 195 18.91 10.76 -11.22
C ILE A 195 18.60 12.26 -11.30
N GLY A 196 17.35 12.59 -11.05
CA GLY A 196 16.79 13.89 -11.33
C GLY A 196 16.97 14.93 -10.23
N ALA A 197 17.43 14.54 -9.04
CA ALA A 197 17.73 15.44 -7.92
C ALA A 197 19.08 15.09 -7.27
N GLU A 198 19.58 15.99 -6.43
CA GLU A 198 20.71 15.74 -5.52
C GLU A 198 22.09 15.45 -6.15
N VAL A 199 22.25 15.63 -7.46
CA VAL A 199 23.48 15.36 -8.21
C VAL A 199 24.14 16.63 -8.77
N SER A 200 24.30 17.65 -7.91
CA SER A 200 24.95 18.91 -8.28
C SER A 200 26.41 19.01 -7.82
N PHE A 201 27.26 19.64 -8.64
CA PHE A 201 28.70 19.80 -8.43
C PHE A 201 29.07 21.18 -7.87
N LEU A 202 28.42 22.25 -8.32
CA LEU A 202 28.71 23.62 -7.87
C LEU A 202 28.09 23.98 -6.52
N SER A 203 27.08 23.24 -6.07
CA SER A 203 26.47 23.39 -4.74
C SER A 203 27.46 23.25 -3.58
N HIS A 204 28.65 22.67 -3.80
CA HIS A 204 29.67 22.42 -2.79
C HIS A 204 30.55 23.65 -2.47
N HIS A 205 29.95 24.82 -2.27
CA HIS A 205 30.66 26.04 -1.88
C HIS A 205 31.10 25.98 -0.40
N GLY A 206 32.03 25.08 -0.06
CA GLY A 206 32.53 24.88 1.30
C GLY A 206 33.43 23.64 1.46
N HIS A 207 33.97 23.42 2.67
CA HIS A 207 34.76 22.24 3.03
C HIS A 207 33.89 21.05 3.50
N ASP A 208 32.67 20.90 2.96
CA ASP A 208 31.81 19.77 3.28
C ASP A 208 32.19 18.57 2.39
N PHE A 209 33.22 17.85 2.82
CA PHE A 209 33.80 16.73 2.08
C PHE A 209 32.97 15.46 2.16
N GLU A 210 32.03 15.35 3.10
CA GLU A 210 31.21 14.16 3.29
C GLU A 210 30.12 14.07 2.24
N THR A 211 29.29 15.11 2.09
CA THR A 211 28.24 15.18 1.06
C THR A 211 28.80 15.11 -0.35
N MET A 212 29.91 15.82 -0.60
CA MET A 212 30.63 15.76 -1.87
C MET A 212 31.11 14.34 -2.18
N GLY A 213 31.69 13.66 -1.19
CA GLY A 213 32.14 12.28 -1.35
C GLY A 213 31.00 11.33 -1.71
N SER A 214 29.84 11.48 -1.08
CA SER A 214 28.64 10.67 -1.38
C SER A 214 28.12 10.92 -2.80
N ASN A 215 28.03 12.17 -3.25
CA ASN A 215 27.60 12.51 -4.61
C ASN A 215 28.51 11.86 -5.67
N GLU A 216 29.82 12.05 -5.51
CA GLU A 216 30.82 11.45 -6.41
C GLU A 216 30.78 9.92 -6.37
N HIS A 217 30.51 9.32 -5.21
CA HIS A 217 30.45 7.87 -5.06
C HIS A 217 29.22 7.24 -5.76
N VAL A 218 28.03 7.83 -5.60
CA VAL A 218 26.81 7.38 -6.31
C VAL A 218 26.99 7.49 -7.83
N LEU A 219 27.49 8.62 -8.33
CA LEU A 219 27.70 8.81 -9.77
C LEU A 219 28.80 7.90 -10.32
N ARG A 220 29.86 7.62 -9.54
CA ARG A 220 30.87 6.62 -9.90
C ARG A 220 30.25 5.24 -10.04
N ASN A 221 29.39 4.83 -9.10
CA ASN A 221 28.67 3.56 -9.18
C ASN A 221 27.78 3.50 -10.43
N ALA A 222 27.03 4.56 -10.73
CA ALA A 222 26.21 4.65 -11.93
C ALA A 222 27.03 4.43 -13.22
N LEU A 223 28.15 5.13 -13.38
CA LEU A 223 29.02 4.96 -14.56
C LEU A 223 29.63 3.56 -14.66
N ALA A 224 30.02 2.97 -13.52
CA ALA A 224 30.57 1.61 -13.48
C ALA A 224 29.52 0.55 -13.84
N LEU A 225 28.26 0.74 -13.44
CA LEU A 225 27.15 -0.17 -13.74
C LEU A 225 26.73 -0.09 -15.20
N LEU A 226 26.67 1.13 -15.75
CA LEU A 226 26.24 1.38 -17.13
C LEU A 226 27.28 0.89 -18.15
N GLY A 227 28.59 1.04 -17.88
CA GLY A 227 29.63 0.76 -18.89
C GLY A 227 30.85 -0.05 -18.45
N GLY A 228 30.91 -0.55 -17.21
CA GLY A 228 32.06 -1.29 -16.70
C GLY A 228 32.12 -2.76 -17.14
N GLU A 229 33.29 -3.41 -16.99
CA GLU A 229 33.51 -4.84 -17.27
C GLU A 229 32.56 -5.78 -16.48
N THR A 230 31.95 -5.25 -15.42
CA THR A 230 30.91 -5.88 -14.61
C THR A 230 29.54 -5.26 -14.91
N HIS A 231 29.15 -5.13 -16.18
CA HIS A 231 27.75 -4.82 -16.53
C HIS A 231 26.85 -5.85 -15.83
N ARG A 232 26.23 -5.42 -14.73
CA ARG A 232 25.37 -6.24 -13.88
C ARG A 232 24.00 -5.64 -14.04
N ARG A 233 23.20 -6.22 -14.93
CA ARG A 233 21.76 -6.03 -14.82
C ARG A 233 21.34 -6.48 -13.43
N PRO A 234 20.59 -5.66 -12.68
CA PRO A 234 20.02 -6.11 -11.43
C PRO A 234 19.24 -7.40 -11.70
N ALA A 235 19.47 -8.44 -10.89
CA ALA A 235 18.73 -9.70 -10.99
C ALA A 235 17.31 -9.58 -10.40
N PHE A 236 16.95 -8.39 -9.92
CA PHE A 236 15.75 -8.09 -9.16
C PHE A 236 15.01 -6.91 -9.79
N THR A 237 13.69 -6.99 -9.84
CA THR A 237 12.79 -5.89 -10.19
C THR A 237 11.63 -5.90 -9.20
N ASP A 238 11.13 -4.72 -8.82
CA ASP A 238 9.91 -4.54 -8.03
C ASP A 238 8.67 -4.30 -8.91
N ARG A 239 8.79 -4.57 -10.23
CA ARG A 239 7.70 -4.60 -11.21
C ARG A 239 7.55 -5.99 -11.84
N PRO A 240 7.35 -7.04 -11.03
CA PRO A 240 7.24 -8.40 -11.54
C PRO A 240 5.99 -8.58 -12.40
N THR A 241 6.10 -9.43 -13.41
CA THR A 241 4.96 -9.82 -14.29
C THR A 241 4.64 -11.31 -14.20
N ASP A 242 5.39 -12.05 -13.38
CA ASP A 242 5.24 -13.49 -13.20
C ASP A 242 5.43 -13.89 -11.72
N PRO A 243 4.94 -15.07 -11.31
CA PRO A 243 4.99 -15.52 -9.92
C PRO A 243 6.40 -15.59 -9.32
N SER A 244 7.43 -15.82 -10.12
CA SER A 244 8.82 -15.89 -9.63
C SER A 244 9.38 -14.52 -9.28
N GLY A 245 8.99 -13.48 -10.02
CA GLY A 245 9.31 -12.09 -9.68
C GLY A 245 8.62 -11.64 -8.39
N PHE A 246 7.34 -11.97 -8.23
CA PHE A 246 6.59 -11.68 -6.99
C PHE A 246 7.19 -12.39 -5.78
N ALA A 247 7.53 -13.68 -5.92
CA ALA A 247 8.23 -14.42 -4.87
C ALA A 247 9.59 -13.78 -4.52
N ALA A 248 10.36 -13.34 -5.51
CA ALA A 248 11.63 -12.65 -5.26
C ALA A 248 11.43 -11.32 -4.50
N MET A 249 10.35 -10.58 -4.80
CA MET A 249 9.98 -9.35 -4.09
C MET A 249 9.59 -9.62 -2.64
N ARG A 250 8.80 -10.66 -2.37
CA ARG A 250 8.47 -11.09 -1.00
C ARG A 250 9.70 -11.58 -0.24
N ASP A 251 10.60 -12.31 -0.90
CA ASP A 251 11.85 -12.81 -0.31
C ASP A 251 12.76 -11.67 0.18
N ARG A 252 12.71 -10.48 -0.44
CA ARG A 252 13.44 -9.29 0.04
C ARG A 252 13.01 -8.83 1.44
N LEU A 253 11.79 -9.19 1.85
CA LEU A 253 11.16 -8.77 3.11
C LEU A 253 11.00 -9.92 4.11
N ALA A 254 11.49 -11.12 3.78
CA ALA A 254 11.25 -12.32 4.59
C ALA A 254 11.90 -12.30 5.99
N ASP A 255 12.91 -11.45 6.19
CA ASP A 255 13.58 -11.28 7.49
C ASP A 255 12.85 -10.30 8.43
N ASP A 256 11.83 -9.58 7.95
CA ASP A 256 11.00 -8.71 8.79
C ASP A 256 9.97 -9.53 9.58
N HIS A 257 10.20 -9.71 10.88
CA HIS A 257 9.29 -10.46 11.73
C HIS A 257 7.94 -9.76 11.94
N HIS A 258 7.78 -8.48 11.60
CA HIS A 258 6.47 -7.82 11.62
C HIS A 258 5.63 -8.14 10.38
N ARG A 259 6.23 -8.70 9.32
CA ARG A 259 5.49 -9.03 8.09
C ARG A 259 4.47 -10.15 8.35
N PRO A 260 3.19 -9.97 8.00
CA PRO A 260 2.18 -11.02 8.07
C PRO A 260 2.57 -12.19 7.16
N ARG A 261 2.19 -13.39 7.58
CA ARG A 261 2.45 -14.66 6.91
C ARG A 261 1.18 -15.24 6.29
N TYR A 262 0.01 -15.01 6.87
CA TYR A 262 -1.26 -15.57 6.40
C TYR A 262 -2.36 -14.55 6.11
N HIS A 263 -2.17 -13.27 6.43
CA HIS A 263 -3.02 -12.21 5.89
C HIS A 263 -2.64 -11.89 4.45
N LEU A 264 -3.63 -11.49 3.66
CA LEU A 264 -3.38 -10.98 2.33
C LEU A 264 -2.73 -9.59 2.43
N ALA A 265 -1.53 -9.48 1.90
CA ALA A 265 -0.80 -8.23 1.86
C ALA A 265 0.04 -8.16 0.59
N GLY A 266 0.20 -6.95 0.04
CA GLY A 266 0.93 -6.73 -1.21
C GLY A 266 2.38 -7.25 -1.15
N PRO A 267 2.99 -7.60 -2.29
CA PRO A 267 4.33 -8.20 -2.32
C PRO A 267 5.42 -7.31 -1.67
N ALA A 268 5.29 -5.99 -1.82
CA ALA A 268 5.95 -4.93 -1.04
C ALA A 268 5.15 -3.62 -1.24
N ASN A 269 5.66 -2.50 -0.74
CA ASN A 269 5.08 -1.16 -0.86
C ASN A 269 3.73 -0.99 -0.13
N TRP A 270 2.93 0.00 -0.53
CA TRP A 270 1.69 0.42 0.15
C TRP A 270 0.47 -0.36 -0.34
N VAL A 271 -0.38 -0.77 0.60
CA VAL A 271 -1.72 -1.29 0.38
C VAL A 271 -2.70 -0.55 1.29
N ASN A 272 -3.86 -0.19 0.75
CA ASN A 272 -5.03 0.17 1.57
C ASN A 272 -6.28 -0.63 1.16
N ASP A 273 -7.32 0.04 0.68
CA ASP A 273 -8.67 -0.49 0.58
C ASP A 273 -8.71 -1.75 -0.30
N PRO A 274 -9.40 -2.83 0.12
CA PRO A 274 -9.81 -3.89 -0.79
C PRO A 274 -10.74 -3.31 -1.86
N ASN A 275 -10.51 -3.69 -3.11
CA ASN A 275 -11.28 -3.22 -4.26
C ASN A 275 -11.65 -4.40 -5.16
N GLY A 276 -12.68 -4.20 -5.97
CA GLY A 276 -13.17 -5.20 -6.92
C GLY A 276 -13.31 -6.63 -6.41
N VAL A 277 -13.64 -6.84 -5.13
CA VAL A 277 -13.69 -8.20 -4.56
C VAL A 277 -14.80 -8.99 -5.23
N ILE A 278 -14.45 -10.09 -5.90
CA ILE A 278 -15.42 -10.90 -6.65
C ILE A 278 -14.98 -12.36 -6.73
N GLN A 279 -15.95 -13.29 -6.66
CA GLN A 279 -15.72 -14.67 -7.11
C GLN A 279 -16.14 -14.80 -8.57
N TYR A 280 -15.19 -15.12 -9.45
CA TYR A 280 -15.41 -15.26 -10.88
C TYR A 280 -14.84 -16.60 -11.38
N ASP A 281 -15.68 -17.40 -12.06
CA ASP A 281 -15.35 -18.75 -12.54
C ASP A 281 -14.71 -19.67 -11.47
N GLY A 282 -15.19 -19.55 -10.22
CA GLY A 282 -14.72 -20.34 -9.08
C GLY A 282 -13.45 -19.81 -8.40
N THR A 283 -12.85 -18.73 -8.90
CA THR A 283 -11.68 -18.08 -8.31
C THR A 283 -12.07 -16.78 -7.61
N TYR A 284 -11.58 -16.55 -6.40
CA TYR A 284 -11.68 -15.26 -5.73
C TYR A 284 -10.62 -14.31 -6.29
N HIS A 285 -11.04 -13.15 -6.75
CA HIS A 285 -10.18 -12.04 -7.15
C HIS A 285 -10.26 -10.97 -6.06
N MET A 286 -9.10 -10.57 -5.56
CA MET A 286 -8.95 -9.44 -4.66
C MET A 286 -8.10 -8.39 -5.36
N PHE A 287 -8.70 -7.25 -5.68
CA PHE A 287 -7.94 -6.05 -6.00
C PHE A 287 -7.77 -5.22 -4.74
N TYR A 288 -6.85 -4.27 -4.77
CA TYR A 288 -6.64 -3.36 -3.66
C TYR A 288 -5.91 -2.11 -4.12
N GLN A 289 -6.17 -0.98 -3.47
CA GLN A 289 -5.36 0.21 -3.70
C GLN A 289 -3.89 -0.07 -3.39
N TYR A 290 -3.01 0.30 -4.31
CA TYR A 290 -1.60 -0.03 -4.31
C TYR A 290 -0.76 1.16 -4.78
N ASN A 291 0.36 1.47 -4.10
CA ASN A 291 1.34 2.43 -4.62
C ASN A 291 2.65 1.71 -4.96
N PRO A 292 3.00 1.48 -6.25
CA PRO A 292 4.25 0.84 -6.62
C PRO A 292 5.49 1.72 -6.34
N GLY A 293 5.30 3.02 -6.12
CA GLY A 293 6.37 3.96 -5.78
C GLY A 293 7.05 3.66 -4.44
N GLY A 294 6.29 3.17 -3.45
CA GLY A 294 6.84 2.85 -2.13
C GLY A 294 5.78 2.63 -1.07
N PRO A 295 6.19 2.36 0.18
CA PRO A 295 5.29 2.09 1.30
C PRO A 295 4.68 3.38 1.90
N PHE A 296 4.04 4.19 1.05
CA PHE A 296 3.33 5.41 1.40
C PHE A 296 2.14 5.63 0.46
N HIS A 297 1.10 6.33 0.90
CA HIS A 297 -0.01 6.74 0.02
C HIS A 297 0.45 7.81 -0.97
N GLY A 298 0.07 7.70 -2.25
CA GLY A 298 0.53 8.60 -3.31
C GLY A 298 -0.18 8.31 -4.63
N SER A 299 0.58 7.86 -5.63
CA SER A 299 0.03 7.49 -6.94
C SER A 299 -0.68 6.13 -6.85
N ILE A 300 -2.01 6.16 -6.64
CA ILE A 300 -2.80 4.95 -6.41
C ILE A 300 -3.08 4.21 -7.72
N HIS A 301 -2.73 2.93 -7.71
CA HIS A 301 -2.98 1.88 -8.70
C HIS A 301 -3.86 0.81 -8.05
N TRP A 302 -4.31 -0.19 -8.82
CA TRP A 302 -4.91 -1.41 -8.25
C TRP A 302 -3.95 -2.59 -8.33
N GLY A 303 -3.51 -3.10 -7.19
CA GLY A 303 -2.87 -4.41 -7.10
C GLY A 303 -3.89 -5.53 -7.27
N HIS A 304 -3.43 -6.76 -7.53
CA HIS A 304 -4.31 -7.91 -7.78
C HIS A 304 -3.71 -9.19 -7.21
N ALA A 305 -4.54 -9.97 -6.51
CA ALA A 305 -4.24 -11.33 -6.10
C ALA A 305 -5.45 -12.24 -6.30
N THR A 306 -5.21 -13.54 -6.49
CA THR A 306 -6.28 -14.55 -6.61
C THR A 306 -6.13 -15.69 -5.62
N SER A 307 -7.24 -16.31 -5.24
CA SER A 307 -7.26 -17.53 -4.44
C SER A 307 -8.39 -18.47 -4.88
N GLU A 308 -8.16 -19.78 -4.81
CA GLU A 308 -9.22 -20.80 -5.00
C GLU A 308 -9.85 -21.23 -3.66
N ASP A 309 -9.22 -20.89 -2.52
CA ASP A 309 -9.58 -21.39 -1.20
C ASP A 309 -9.59 -20.33 -0.09
N LEU A 310 -9.54 -19.05 -0.46
CA LEU A 310 -9.51 -17.86 0.42
C LEU A 310 -8.24 -17.70 1.28
N VAL A 311 -7.34 -18.67 1.30
CA VAL A 311 -6.19 -18.68 2.22
C VAL A 311 -4.86 -18.79 1.51
N HIS A 312 -4.77 -19.47 0.38
CA HIS A 312 -3.58 -19.49 -0.46
C HIS A 312 -3.75 -18.52 -1.63
N TRP A 313 -2.87 -17.52 -1.70
CA TRP A 313 -2.98 -16.41 -2.65
C TRP A 313 -1.83 -16.41 -3.66
N GLU A 314 -2.15 -16.04 -4.90
CA GLU A 314 -1.20 -15.79 -5.98
C GLU A 314 -1.26 -14.32 -6.40
N ASP A 315 -0.12 -13.63 -6.42
CA ASP A 315 0.00 -12.26 -6.89
C ASP A 315 -0.08 -12.17 -8.43
N HIS A 316 -0.74 -11.12 -8.92
CA HIS A 316 -0.82 -10.78 -10.33
C HIS A 316 -0.25 -9.38 -10.59
N PRO A 317 0.10 -9.06 -11.85
CA PRO A 317 0.48 -7.70 -12.24
C PRO A 317 -0.56 -6.66 -11.80
N VAL A 318 -0.11 -5.41 -11.63
CA VAL A 318 -0.98 -4.26 -11.40
C VAL A 318 -2.11 -4.24 -12.44
N ALA A 319 -3.35 -4.20 -11.97
CA ALA A 319 -4.55 -4.32 -12.79
C ALA A 319 -5.01 -2.97 -13.37
N LEU A 320 -4.89 -1.89 -12.59
CA LEU A 320 -5.16 -0.52 -13.04
C LEU A 320 -4.00 0.42 -12.70
N THR A 321 -3.65 1.26 -13.66
CA THR A 321 -2.60 2.28 -13.59
C THR A 321 -3.20 3.63 -13.97
N PRO A 322 -2.90 4.74 -13.27
CA PRO A 322 -3.31 6.09 -13.67
C PRO A 322 -2.95 6.40 -15.13
N ASP A 323 -3.89 6.93 -15.91
CA ASP A 323 -3.62 7.42 -17.26
C ASP A 323 -3.16 8.89 -17.18
N PRO A 324 -1.93 9.23 -17.62
CA PRO A 324 -1.42 10.61 -17.58
C PRO A 324 -2.33 11.65 -18.24
N ASP A 325 -3.12 11.25 -19.24
CA ASP A 325 -4.03 12.11 -20.00
C ASP A 325 -5.50 11.90 -19.60
N GLY A 326 -5.80 10.87 -18.80
CA GLY A 326 -7.14 10.44 -18.42
C GLY A 326 -7.74 11.17 -17.22
N PRO A 327 -9.00 10.86 -16.87
CA PRO A 327 -9.68 11.40 -15.69
C PRO A 327 -9.21 10.80 -14.37
N ASP A 328 -8.31 9.81 -14.41
CA ASP A 328 -7.74 9.14 -13.24
C ASP A 328 -6.23 9.38 -13.07
N ARG A 329 -5.71 10.41 -13.74
CA ARG A 329 -4.30 10.83 -13.72
C ARG A 329 -3.70 10.88 -12.32
N ASP A 330 -4.42 11.44 -11.36
CA ASP A 330 -3.93 11.65 -10.01
C ASP A 330 -4.12 10.42 -9.11
N GLY A 331 -4.84 9.39 -9.59
CA GLY A 331 -5.06 8.12 -8.91
C GLY A 331 -6.26 7.35 -9.43
N CYS A 332 -6.14 6.01 -9.46
CA CYS A 332 -7.24 5.07 -9.60
C CYS A 332 -7.71 4.66 -8.19
N TRP A 333 -8.61 5.42 -7.57
CA TRP A 333 -9.09 5.15 -6.21
C TRP A 333 -10.12 4.02 -6.17
N SER A 334 -10.77 3.87 -5.00
CA SER A 334 -11.59 2.70 -4.66
C SER A 334 -12.81 2.55 -5.56
N GLY A 335 -13.26 1.31 -5.64
CA GLY A 335 -14.30 0.88 -6.55
C GLY A 335 -14.62 -0.60 -6.40
N CYS A 336 -15.53 -1.08 -7.24
CA CYS A 336 -16.06 -2.44 -7.20
C CYS A 336 -15.95 -3.13 -8.56
N ALA A 337 -16.18 -4.45 -8.56
CA ALA A 337 -16.19 -5.29 -9.75
C ALA A 337 -17.56 -5.99 -9.83
N VAL A 338 -18.12 -6.02 -11.03
CA VAL A 338 -19.39 -6.69 -11.34
C VAL A 338 -19.26 -7.47 -12.65
N VAL A 339 -20.20 -8.36 -12.91
CA VAL A 339 -20.34 -9.03 -14.22
C VAL A 339 -21.55 -8.42 -14.92
N ASP A 340 -21.32 -7.74 -16.05
CA ASP A 340 -22.36 -7.12 -16.87
C ASP A 340 -23.33 -8.18 -17.44
N ASP A 341 -24.47 -7.75 -17.98
CA ASP A 341 -25.54 -8.60 -18.50
C ASP A 341 -25.13 -9.50 -19.67
N ASP A 342 -24.08 -9.11 -20.39
CA ASP A 342 -23.49 -9.91 -21.46
C ASP A 342 -22.41 -10.89 -20.97
N GLY A 343 -22.13 -10.91 -19.67
CA GLY A 343 -21.12 -11.73 -19.02
C GLY A 343 -19.74 -11.08 -18.93
N THR A 344 -19.57 -9.82 -19.33
CA THR A 344 -18.29 -9.12 -19.31
C THR A 344 -17.95 -8.62 -17.90
N PRO A 345 -16.82 -9.05 -17.30
CA PRO A 345 -16.33 -8.44 -16.06
C PRO A 345 -16.04 -6.96 -16.27
N THR A 346 -16.58 -6.14 -15.38
CA THR A 346 -16.55 -4.68 -15.43
C THR A 346 -16.20 -4.14 -14.06
N ILE A 347 -15.28 -3.17 -14.01
CA ILE A 347 -14.96 -2.43 -12.79
C ILE A 347 -15.43 -0.99 -12.89
N LEU A 348 -15.95 -0.48 -11.79
CA LEU A 348 -16.30 0.92 -11.61
C LEU A 348 -15.45 1.45 -10.44
N TYR A 349 -14.73 2.53 -10.68
CA TYR A 349 -13.74 3.08 -9.74
C TYR A 349 -13.72 4.60 -9.79
N THR A 350 -13.24 5.26 -8.74
CA THR A 350 -13.11 6.72 -8.75
C THR A 350 -11.80 7.14 -9.41
N GLY A 351 -11.90 7.92 -10.48
CA GLY A 351 -10.77 8.59 -11.12
C GLY A 351 -10.51 9.96 -10.50
N GLY A 352 -9.23 10.22 -10.20
CA GLY A 352 -8.74 11.50 -9.76
C GLY A 352 -8.14 12.38 -10.83
N ARG A 353 -8.61 13.63 -10.92
CA ARG A 353 -7.96 14.65 -11.73
C ARG A 353 -8.28 16.06 -11.27
N GLU A 354 -7.25 16.86 -10.99
CA GLU A 354 -7.38 18.32 -10.83
C GLU A 354 -8.50 18.74 -9.85
N HIS A 355 -8.50 18.16 -8.64
CA HIS A 355 -9.53 18.35 -7.60
C HIS A 355 -10.90 17.73 -7.89
N HIS A 356 -11.06 16.96 -8.97
CA HIS A 356 -12.24 16.17 -9.24
C HIS A 356 -12.05 14.70 -8.84
N GLN A 357 -13.13 14.12 -8.30
CA GLN A 357 -13.30 12.70 -8.04
C GLN A 357 -14.50 12.26 -8.86
N LEU A 358 -14.30 11.48 -9.93
CA LEU A 358 -15.40 11.11 -10.84
C LEU A 358 -15.39 9.62 -11.19
N PRO A 359 -16.57 8.99 -11.34
CA PRO A 359 -16.67 7.57 -11.63
C PRO A 359 -16.11 7.24 -13.01
N CYS A 360 -15.27 6.24 -13.07
CA CYS A 360 -14.66 5.67 -14.27
C CYS A 360 -15.03 4.19 -14.38
N LEU A 361 -14.99 3.67 -15.60
CA LEU A 361 -15.32 2.28 -15.95
C LEU A 361 -14.18 1.65 -16.73
N ALA A 362 -13.91 0.37 -16.48
CA ALA A 362 -13.05 -0.45 -17.32
C ALA A 362 -13.63 -1.86 -17.48
N THR A 363 -13.33 -2.51 -18.59
CA THR A 363 -13.80 -3.87 -18.90
C THR A 363 -12.64 -4.79 -19.23
N THR A 364 -12.86 -6.10 -19.17
CA THR A 364 -11.82 -7.06 -19.56
C THR A 364 -12.40 -8.28 -20.26
N ALA A 365 -11.59 -8.83 -21.18
CA ALA A 365 -11.80 -10.15 -21.77
C ALA A 365 -10.77 -11.18 -21.27
N ASP A 366 -9.84 -10.79 -20.39
CA ASP A 366 -8.90 -11.73 -19.76
C ASP A 366 -9.65 -12.58 -18.73
N PRO A 367 -9.74 -13.91 -18.89
CA PRO A 367 -10.46 -14.76 -17.93
C PRO A 367 -9.86 -14.73 -16.52
N MET A 368 -8.61 -14.30 -16.37
CA MET A 368 -7.96 -14.12 -15.07
C MET A 368 -8.04 -12.69 -14.53
N LEU A 369 -8.72 -11.77 -15.22
CA LEU A 369 -8.93 -10.38 -14.81
C LEU A 369 -7.63 -9.57 -14.54
N ARG A 370 -6.53 -9.87 -15.24
CA ARG A 370 -5.20 -9.24 -14.98
C ARG A 370 -4.96 -7.97 -15.78
N SER A 371 -5.83 -7.65 -16.73
CA SER A 371 -5.67 -6.49 -17.62
C SER A 371 -7.03 -5.89 -17.92
N TRP A 372 -7.12 -4.57 -17.98
CA TRP A 372 -8.38 -3.83 -18.09
C TRP A 372 -8.27 -2.75 -19.16
N ASP A 373 -9.28 -2.70 -20.03
CA ASP A 373 -9.46 -1.65 -21.03
C ASP A 373 -10.38 -0.57 -20.43
N LYS A 374 -9.82 0.61 -20.13
CA LYS A 374 -10.58 1.77 -19.66
C LYS A 374 -11.55 2.25 -20.74
N ASP A 375 -12.77 2.59 -20.32
CA ASP A 375 -13.78 3.11 -21.23
C ASP A 375 -13.33 4.48 -21.78
N PRO A 376 -13.32 4.68 -23.12
CA PRO A 376 -12.92 5.95 -23.72
C PRO A 376 -13.88 7.11 -23.42
N ASP A 377 -15.10 6.82 -22.97
CA ASP A 377 -16.10 7.81 -22.58
C ASP A 377 -16.00 8.18 -21.09
N ASN A 378 -14.98 7.69 -20.36
CA ASN A 378 -14.73 8.09 -18.98
C ASN A 378 -14.49 9.61 -18.83
N PRO A 379 -14.98 10.23 -17.73
CA PRO A 379 -15.76 9.62 -16.65
C PRO A 379 -17.24 9.40 -17.05
N ILE A 380 -17.86 8.34 -16.53
CA ILE A 380 -19.24 7.96 -16.87
C ILE A 380 -20.32 8.80 -16.14
N ILE A 381 -19.93 9.54 -15.10
CA ILE A 381 -20.71 10.62 -14.50
C ILE A 381 -19.80 11.85 -14.47
N GLU A 382 -20.23 12.93 -15.11
CA GLU A 382 -19.39 14.12 -15.35
C GLU A 382 -19.35 15.12 -14.17
N SER A 383 -20.28 15.00 -13.21
CA SER A 383 -20.32 15.87 -12.02
C SER A 383 -21.16 15.27 -10.90
N ALA A 384 -20.92 15.73 -9.66
CA ALA A 384 -21.85 15.53 -8.56
C ALA A 384 -23.22 16.21 -8.84
N PRO A 385 -24.30 15.84 -8.15
CA PRO A 385 -25.62 16.44 -8.38
C PRO A 385 -25.69 17.92 -8.01
N ASP A 386 -26.25 18.74 -8.90
CA ASP A 386 -26.33 20.20 -8.73
C ASP A 386 -27.47 20.66 -7.78
N ASP A 387 -28.41 19.78 -7.45
CA ASP A 387 -29.61 20.12 -6.67
C ASP A 387 -29.44 19.93 -5.15
N ILE A 388 -28.28 19.41 -4.73
CA ILE A 388 -27.85 19.26 -3.35
C ILE A 388 -26.49 19.94 -3.11
N ASP A 389 -26.26 20.41 -1.89
CA ASP A 389 -25.03 21.10 -1.49
C ASP A 389 -23.97 20.08 -1.03
N VAL A 390 -23.36 19.41 -2.01
CA VAL A 390 -22.24 18.49 -1.78
C VAL A 390 -21.03 19.29 -1.27
N LEU A 391 -20.40 18.80 -0.21
CA LEU A 391 -19.26 19.43 0.43
C LEU A 391 -18.05 19.44 -0.52
N GLY A 392 -17.45 20.61 -0.71
CA GLY A 392 -16.10 20.77 -1.23
C GLY A 392 -15.09 21.03 -0.12
N THR A 393 -13.83 20.63 -0.33
CA THR A 393 -12.70 20.81 0.57
C THR A 393 -11.56 21.59 -0.10
N ASP A 394 -10.46 21.81 0.61
CA ASP A 394 -9.27 22.44 0.01
C ASP A 394 -8.65 21.53 -1.09
N ASP A 395 -8.87 20.22 -0.98
CA ASP A 395 -8.33 19.21 -1.89
C ASP A 395 -9.32 18.80 -2.99
N TRP A 396 -10.64 18.90 -2.75
CA TRP A 396 -11.67 18.41 -3.68
C TRP A 396 -12.77 19.43 -3.94
N GLU A 397 -13.19 19.58 -5.20
CA GLU A 397 -14.35 20.40 -5.56
C GLU A 397 -15.64 19.83 -4.97
N ALA A 398 -15.75 18.51 -4.92
CA ALA A 398 -16.83 17.77 -4.28
C ALA A 398 -16.29 16.45 -3.71
N GLU A 399 -16.66 16.11 -2.48
CA GLU A 399 -16.45 14.78 -1.92
C GLU A 399 -17.39 13.79 -2.64
N PHE A 400 -16.85 12.96 -3.55
CA PHE A 400 -17.66 12.13 -4.45
C PHE A 400 -16.87 10.91 -4.96
N ARG A 401 -16.84 9.82 -4.18
CA ARG A 401 -15.97 8.67 -4.46
C ARG A 401 -16.49 7.34 -3.92
N ASP A 402 -15.74 6.28 -4.20
CA ASP A 402 -15.88 4.92 -3.67
C ASP A 402 -17.21 4.27 -4.06
N HIS A 403 -17.27 3.76 -5.28
CA HIS A 403 -18.48 3.21 -5.87
C HIS A 403 -18.77 1.77 -5.41
N ALA A 404 -20.00 1.50 -4.98
CA ALA A 404 -20.50 0.14 -4.78
C ALA A 404 -21.69 -0.10 -5.70
N VAL A 405 -21.60 -1.10 -6.58
CA VAL A 405 -22.56 -1.37 -7.65
C VAL A 405 -23.17 -2.75 -7.47
N TRP A 406 -24.48 -2.86 -7.59
CA TRP A 406 -25.20 -4.13 -7.55
C TRP A 406 -26.42 -4.09 -8.47
N LYS A 407 -27.10 -5.23 -8.62
CA LYS A 407 -28.26 -5.37 -9.50
C LYS A 407 -29.48 -5.87 -8.75
N VAL A 408 -30.62 -5.20 -8.96
CA VAL A 408 -31.93 -5.65 -8.46
C VAL A 408 -32.87 -5.84 -9.66
N GLY A 409 -33.20 -7.09 -9.94
CA GLY A 409 -33.99 -7.43 -11.13
C GLY A 409 -33.25 -7.09 -12.44
N ASP A 410 -33.82 -6.20 -13.25
CA ASP A 410 -33.25 -5.75 -14.52
C ASP A 410 -32.54 -4.38 -14.39
N GLU A 411 -32.49 -3.77 -13.19
CA GLU A 411 -31.90 -2.46 -12.96
C GLU A 411 -30.61 -2.54 -12.14
N TRP A 412 -29.62 -1.74 -12.51
CA TRP A 412 -28.37 -1.55 -11.79
C TRP A 412 -28.51 -0.38 -10.82
N TYR A 413 -27.90 -0.51 -9.66
CA TYR A 413 -27.82 0.53 -8.64
C TYR A 413 -26.36 0.77 -8.27
N GLN A 414 -26.05 1.99 -7.86
CA GLN A 414 -24.79 2.27 -7.18
C GLN A 414 -24.95 3.24 -6.01
N LEU A 415 -24.10 3.06 -5.01
CA LEU A 415 -23.84 4.05 -3.97
C LEU A 415 -22.53 4.77 -4.27
N ILE A 416 -22.52 6.07 -3.95
CA ILE A 416 -21.32 6.92 -3.99
C ILE A 416 -21.18 7.61 -2.64
N GLY A 417 -20.01 7.48 -2.03
CA GLY A 417 -19.64 8.11 -0.76
C GLY A 417 -19.45 9.61 -0.94
N SER A 418 -20.03 10.38 -0.04
CA SER A 418 -20.05 11.84 -0.15
C SER A 418 -20.28 12.50 1.21
N ALA A 419 -20.44 13.82 1.18
CA ALA A 419 -20.78 14.67 2.31
C ALA A 419 -21.67 15.83 1.87
N LEU A 420 -22.61 16.24 2.71
CA LEU A 420 -23.42 17.44 2.52
C LEU A 420 -22.99 18.52 3.51
N SER A 421 -22.78 19.76 3.04
CA SER A 421 -22.15 20.87 3.78
C SER A 421 -22.71 21.14 5.19
N ASP A 422 -24.01 20.93 5.41
CA ASP A 422 -24.70 21.20 6.68
C ASP A 422 -25.24 19.94 7.39
N ILE A 423 -24.98 18.73 6.87
CA ILE A 423 -25.52 17.46 7.40
C ILE A 423 -24.39 16.50 7.82
N GLY A 424 -23.34 16.37 7.01
CA GLY A 424 -22.27 15.40 7.21
C GLY A 424 -22.26 14.31 6.14
N GLY A 425 -21.67 13.15 6.46
CA GLY A 425 -21.50 12.06 5.50
C GLY A 425 -22.82 11.54 4.92
N VAL A 426 -22.81 11.15 3.65
CA VAL A 426 -24.00 10.66 2.93
C VAL A 426 -23.62 9.59 1.90
N ALA A 427 -24.49 8.60 1.72
CA ALA A 427 -24.42 7.64 0.62
C ALA A 427 -25.45 8.03 -0.45
N LEU A 428 -24.97 8.45 -1.62
CA LEU A 428 -25.80 8.91 -2.74
C LEU A 428 -26.19 7.72 -3.63
N LEU A 429 -27.50 7.53 -3.86
CA LEU A 429 -28.04 6.46 -4.69
C LEU A 429 -28.23 6.92 -6.14
N TYR A 430 -27.74 6.09 -7.06
CA TYR A 430 -27.97 6.20 -8.50
C TYR A 430 -28.53 4.89 -9.04
N ARG A 431 -29.21 4.96 -10.20
CA ARG A 431 -29.66 3.79 -10.95
C ARG A 431 -29.28 3.87 -12.43
N SER A 432 -29.14 2.72 -13.07
CA SER A 432 -28.80 2.59 -14.49
C SER A 432 -29.47 1.36 -15.12
N SER A 433 -29.69 1.40 -16.43
CA SER A 433 -30.10 0.24 -17.22
C SER A 433 -28.93 -0.47 -17.92
N ASP A 434 -27.73 0.09 -17.93
CA ASP A 434 -26.62 -0.36 -18.79
C ASP A 434 -25.20 -0.14 -18.21
N LEU A 435 -25.10 0.20 -16.92
CA LEU A 435 -23.87 0.53 -16.18
C LEU A 435 -23.13 1.80 -16.66
N ARG A 436 -23.62 2.49 -17.68
CA ARG A 436 -22.94 3.62 -18.32
C ARG A 436 -23.70 4.92 -18.11
N GLU A 437 -25.00 4.92 -18.40
CA GLU A 437 -25.87 6.07 -18.15
C GLU A 437 -26.49 5.95 -16.76
N TRP A 438 -26.20 6.89 -15.86
CA TRP A 438 -26.66 6.88 -14.48
C TRP A 438 -27.62 8.04 -14.17
N GLU A 439 -28.74 7.72 -13.53
CA GLU A 439 -29.71 8.68 -13.00
C GLU A 439 -29.53 8.81 -11.48
N TYR A 440 -29.32 10.03 -10.99
CA TYR A 440 -29.34 10.32 -9.55
C TYR A 440 -30.75 10.15 -9.00
N VAL A 441 -30.90 9.33 -7.96
CA VAL A 441 -32.21 9.02 -7.33
C VAL A 441 -32.42 9.86 -6.07
N GLY A 442 -31.39 9.95 -5.21
CA GLY A 442 -31.43 10.69 -3.95
C GLY A 442 -30.40 10.16 -2.94
N PRO A 443 -30.32 10.73 -1.73
CA PRO A 443 -29.52 10.17 -0.65
C PRO A 443 -30.20 8.91 -0.09
N LEU A 444 -29.54 7.75 -0.10
CA LEU A 444 -30.09 6.54 0.52
C LEU A 444 -30.08 6.69 2.05
N HIS A 445 -28.95 7.15 2.58
CA HIS A 445 -28.80 7.39 4.02
C HIS A 445 -27.78 8.51 4.25
N SER A 446 -27.94 9.25 5.34
CA SER A 446 -27.05 10.33 5.75
C SER A 446 -26.78 10.28 7.24
N GLY A 447 -25.57 10.65 7.63
CA GLY A 447 -25.14 10.65 9.02
C GLY A 447 -25.91 11.64 9.89
N THR A 448 -25.90 11.37 11.19
CA THR A 448 -26.33 12.32 12.21
C THR A 448 -25.14 12.76 13.06
N GLU A 449 -25.37 13.53 14.13
CA GLU A 449 -24.30 14.01 15.01
C GLU A 449 -23.46 12.82 15.54
N GLY A 450 -22.16 12.81 15.21
CA GLY A 450 -21.24 11.74 15.61
C GLY A 450 -20.96 10.68 14.53
N HIS A 451 -21.60 10.74 13.36
CA HIS A 451 -21.37 9.78 12.27
C HIS A 451 -20.26 10.19 11.29
N GLY A 452 -19.55 11.29 11.56
CA GLY A 452 -18.45 11.79 10.74
C GLY A 452 -18.88 12.76 9.64
N THR A 453 -17.91 13.50 9.13
CA THR A 453 -18.15 14.60 8.17
C THR A 453 -18.27 14.11 6.73
N VAL A 454 -17.54 13.06 6.37
CA VAL A 454 -17.54 12.44 5.03
C VAL A 454 -17.65 10.95 5.19
N TRP A 455 -18.38 10.31 4.28
CA TRP A 455 -18.48 8.85 4.19
C TRP A 455 -17.74 8.35 2.96
N GLU A 456 -16.87 7.39 3.19
CA GLU A 456 -16.05 6.65 2.24
C GLU A 456 -16.51 5.20 2.18
N CYS A 457 -16.26 4.55 1.04
CA CYS A 457 -16.54 3.14 0.80
C CYS A 457 -17.93 2.67 1.27
N PRO A 458 -19.05 3.36 0.91
CA PRO A 458 -20.38 2.87 1.23
C PRO A 458 -20.67 1.57 0.49
N GLU A 459 -21.26 0.58 1.15
CA GLU A 459 -21.73 -0.64 0.50
C GLU A 459 -23.00 -1.13 1.19
N LEU A 460 -23.97 -1.56 0.38
CA LEU A 460 -25.25 -2.11 0.82
C LEU A 460 -25.26 -3.63 0.56
N LEU A 461 -25.47 -4.41 1.61
CA LEU A 461 -25.51 -5.88 1.58
C LEU A 461 -26.92 -6.36 1.91
N GLU A 462 -27.48 -7.20 1.04
CA GLU A 462 -28.82 -7.77 1.22
C GLU A 462 -28.75 -9.08 2.02
N PHE A 463 -29.56 -9.19 3.07
CA PHE A 463 -29.83 -10.43 3.81
C PHE A 463 -31.34 -10.75 3.76
N ASP A 464 -31.76 -11.87 4.38
CA ASP A 464 -33.12 -12.41 4.21
C ASP A 464 -34.25 -11.39 4.52
N ASP A 465 -34.27 -10.84 5.74
CA ASP A 465 -35.29 -9.89 6.22
C ASP A 465 -34.72 -8.47 6.44
N TYR A 466 -33.42 -8.27 6.24
CA TYR A 466 -32.69 -7.06 6.58
C TYR A 466 -31.64 -6.72 5.52
N ASP A 467 -31.32 -5.44 5.41
CA ASP A 467 -30.17 -4.92 4.70
C ASP A 467 -29.12 -4.43 5.70
N LEU A 468 -27.85 -4.48 5.31
CA LEU A 468 -26.74 -3.88 6.04
C LEU A 468 -26.06 -2.84 5.17
N LEU A 469 -26.12 -1.58 5.58
CA LEU A 469 -25.30 -0.51 5.03
C LEU A 469 -24.07 -0.32 5.91
N HIS A 470 -22.88 -0.33 5.34
CA HIS A 470 -21.68 0.13 6.06
C HIS A 470 -21.00 1.29 5.33
N VAL A 471 -20.32 2.13 6.12
CA VAL A 471 -19.61 3.33 5.65
C VAL A 471 -18.36 3.56 6.51
N SER A 472 -17.32 4.11 5.90
CA SER A 472 -16.08 4.48 6.58
C SER A 472 -16.02 6.01 6.78
N ASN A 473 -15.73 6.49 7.99
CA ASN A 473 -15.95 7.90 8.34
C ASN A 473 -14.70 8.69 8.79
N TYR A 474 -13.55 8.34 8.22
CA TYR A 474 -12.18 8.72 8.59
C TYR A 474 -11.65 8.19 9.93
N GLU A 475 -12.54 7.85 10.87
CA GLU A 475 -12.15 7.31 12.17
C GLU A 475 -12.43 5.81 12.24
N ASP A 476 -13.70 5.45 12.07
CA ASP A 476 -14.26 4.12 12.25
C ASP A 476 -14.93 3.61 10.97
N VAL A 477 -15.35 2.33 11.01
CA VAL A 477 -16.31 1.77 10.07
C VAL A 477 -17.65 1.55 10.76
N ARG A 478 -18.65 2.33 10.36
CA ARG A 478 -20.02 2.30 10.90
C ARG A 478 -20.85 1.31 10.09
N TYR A 479 -21.76 0.60 10.75
CA TYR A 479 -22.81 -0.14 10.07
C TYR A 479 -24.19 0.26 10.58
N PHE A 480 -25.18 0.05 9.73
CA PHE A 480 -26.60 0.20 9.98
C PHE A 480 -27.30 -1.06 9.47
N VAL A 481 -28.06 -1.73 10.33
CA VAL A 481 -28.96 -2.82 9.95
C VAL A 481 -30.37 -2.24 9.87
N GLY A 482 -31.10 -2.58 8.81
CA GLY A 482 -32.41 -1.98 8.57
C GLY A 482 -33.05 -2.49 7.28
N THR A 483 -33.86 -1.65 6.64
CA THR A 483 -34.41 -1.93 5.31
C THR A 483 -34.25 -0.73 4.37
N ALA A 484 -33.80 -0.98 3.15
CA ALA A 484 -33.62 0.04 2.12
C ALA A 484 -34.85 0.16 1.21
N ASP A 485 -35.33 1.38 0.98
CA ASP A 485 -36.28 1.68 -0.10
C ASP A 485 -35.51 2.36 -1.25
N LEU A 486 -35.31 1.66 -2.36
CA LEU A 486 -34.55 2.17 -3.51
C LEU A 486 -35.39 3.06 -4.45
N ASP A 487 -36.73 2.95 -4.41
CA ASP A 487 -37.65 3.73 -5.24
C ASP A 487 -37.91 5.12 -4.62
N ALA A 488 -38.03 5.16 -3.29
CA ALA A 488 -38.10 6.35 -2.48
C ALA A 488 -36.91 6.34 -1.51
N PRO A 489 -35.71 6.77 -1.97
CA PRO A 489 -34.42 6.54 -1.31
C PRO A 489 -34.48 6.91 0.17
N ASP A 490 -34.45 5.89 1.01
CA ASP A 490 -34.44 5.96 2.47
C ASP A 490 -33.90 4.64 3.02
N PHE A 491 -33.34 4.69 4.24
CA PHE A 491 -32.87 3.52 4.96
C PHE A 491 -33.45 3.56 6.38
N ASP A 492 -34.41 2.67 6.66
CA ASP A 492 -35.07 2.57 7.97
C ASP A 492 -34.18 1.75 8.91
N VAL A 493 -33.43 2.44 9.77
CA VAL A 493 -32.43 1.84 10.68
C VAL A 493 -33.10 1.18 11.89
N ASP A 494 -32.84 -0.11 12.08
CA ASP A 494 -33.24 -0.88 13.26
C ASP A 494 -32.12 -1.01 14.30
N ASP A 495 -30.86 -1.16 13.86
CA ASP A 495 -29.68 -1.25 14.72
C ASP A 495 -28.47 -0.57 14.05
N GLU A 496 -27.51 -0.09 14.87
CA GLU A 496 -26.29 0.55 14.38
C GLU A 496 -25.10 0.29 15.29
N GLY A 497 -23.90 0.26 14.72
CA GLY A 497 -22.69 0.00 15.48
C GLY A 497 -21.40 0.20 14.69
N LEU A 498 -20.32 -0.38 15.20
CA LEU A 498 -19.03 -0.44 14.52
C LEU A 498 -18.79 -1.85 13.98
N LEU A 499 -18.31 -1.97 12.73
CA LEU A 499 -17.88 -3.27 12.20
C LEU A 499 -16.63 -3.77 12.92
N ASP A 500 -15.76 -2.87 13.35
CA ASP A 500 -14.55 -3.18 14.10
C ASP A 500 -14.18 -2.03 15.04
N TYR A 501 -13.68 -2.35 16.23
CA TYR A 501 -13.35 -1.39 17.28
C TYR A 501 -11.85 -0.99 17.32
N GLY A 502 -11.10 -1.30 16.26
CA GLY A 502 -9.67 -1.02 16.19
C GLY A 502 -9.23 -0.38 14.87
N ASP A 503 -8.04 -0.74 14.39
CA ASP A 503 -7.34 -0.12 13.26
C ASP A 503 -7.79 -0.72 11.90
N PHE A 504 -9.09 -0.95 11.72
CA PHE A 504 -9.73 -1.52 10.51
C PHE A 504 -10.52 -0.43 9.77
N TYR A 505 -10.51 -0.44 8.43
CA TYR A 505 -11.10 0.61 7.61
C TYR A 505 -11.50 0.13 6.20
N ALA A 506 -12.37 0.87 5.52
CA ALA A 506 -12.71 0.71 4.10
C ALA A 506 -13.03 -0.73 3.65
N PRO A 507 -13.98 -1.44 4.29
CA PRO A 507 -14.26 -2.80 3.87
C PRO A 507 -14.99 -2.89 2.53
N GLN A 508 -14.84 -4.03 1.88
CA GLN A 508 -15.61 -4.42 0.71
C GLN A 508 -15.92 -5.91 0.76
N SER A 509 -17.05 -6.29 0.17
CA SER A 509 -17.60 -7.63 0.31
C SER A 509 -17.89 -8.29 -1.04
N THR A 510 -18.03 -9.61 -1.02
CA THR A 510 -18.59 -10.39 -2.14
C THR A 510 -19.53 -11.45 -1.61
N VAL A 511 -20.54 -11.81 -2.39
CA VAL A 511 -21.31 -13.03 -2.17
C VAL A 511 -20.57 -14.18 -2.87
N ALA A 512 -20.18 -15.20 -2.11
CA ALA A 512 -19.55 -16.40 -2.66
C ALA A 512 -20.57 -17.31 -3.35
N ASP A 513 -20.09 -18.23 -4.18
CA ASP A 513 -20.89 -19.24 -4.91
C ASP A 513 -21.76 -20.12 -3.98
N ASP A 514 -21.37 -20.24 -2.71
CA ASP A 514 -22.13 -20.97 -1.69
C ASP A 514 -23.14 -20.12 -0.92
N GLY A 515 -23.29 -18.84 -1.30
CA GLY A 515 -24.26 -17.89 -0.77
C GLY A 515 -23.81 -17.14 0.49
N ARG A 516 -22.57 -17.34 0.95
CA ARG A 516 -22.02 -16.55 2.08
C ARG A 516 -21.61 -15.17 1.63
N THR A 517 -21.90 -14.16 2.46
CA THR A 517 -21.32 -12.83 2.33
C THR A 517 -19.97 -12.80 3.02
N LEU A 518 -18.90 -12.60 2.24
CA LEU A 518 -17.52 -12.51 2.70
C LEU A 518 -17.06 -11.05 2.63
N SER A 519 -16.40 -10.56 3.68
CA SER A 519 -15.93 -9.17 3.76
C SER A 519 -14.47 -9.10 4.22
N TRP A 520 -13.75 -8.12 3.68
CA TRP A 520 -12.38 -7.76 4.04
C TRP A 520 -12.32 -6.27 4.28
N GLY A 521 -11.42 -5.81 5.14
CA GLY A 521 -11.08 -4.40 5.25
C GLY A 521 -9.59 -4.16 5.30
N TRP A 522 -9.20 -2.91 5.07
CA TRP A 522 -7.83 -2.46 5.23
C TRP A 522 -7.46 -2.37 6.72
N ILE A 523 -6.32 -2.95 7.08
CA ILE A 523 -5.71 -2.77 8.40
C ILE A 523 -4.70 -1.63 8.33
N LYS A 524 -5.03 -0.52 9.00
CA LYS A 524 -4.22 0.70 9.07
C LYS A 524 -2.91 0.44 9.83
N GLU A 525 -1.81 1.04 9.37
CA GLU A 525 -0.55 1.01 10.12
C GLU A 525 -0.64 1.85 11.40
N THR A 526 0.02 1.39 12.47
CA THR A 526 0.16 2.17 13.71
C THR A 526 1.62 2.58 13.98
N ARG A 527 2.45 2.56 12.94
CA ARG A 527 3.84 3.05 12.92
C ARG A 527 4.00 4.21 11.93
N GLY A 528 4.92 5.13 12.22
CA GLY A 528 5.19 6.30 11.36
C GLY A 528 5.80 5.95 9.98
N VAL A 529 5.71 6.91 9.05
CA VAL A 529 6.15 6.78 7.64
C VAL A 529 7.60 6.32 7.52
N ASN A 530 8.52 6.82 8.35
CA ASN A 530 9.92 6.39 8.31
C ASN A 530 10.07 4.89 8.60
N ALA A 531 9.32 4.37 9.57
CA ALA A 531 9.34 2.94 9.90
C ALA A 531 8.71 2.09 8.77
N GLN A 532 7.67 2.61 8.10
CA GLN A 532 7.08 1.97 6.92
C GLN A 532 8.09 1.93 5.75
N TRP A 533 8.81 3.02 5.51
CA TRP A 533 9.87 3.10 4.51
C TRP A 533 10.99 2.08 4.76
N HIS A 534 11.46 2.00 6.01
CA HIS A 534 12.46 1.01 6.41
C HIS A 534 11.97 -0.43 6.24
N ALA A 535 10.71 -0.70 6.57
CA ALA A 535 10.11 -2.02 6.40
C ALA A 535 9.94 -2.37 4.91
N GLY A 536 9.75 -1.39 4.02
CA GLY A 536 9.51 -1.62 2.59
C GLY A 536 8.09 -1.99 2.24
N TRP A 537 7.19 -2.00 3.21
CA TRP A 537 5.78 -2.30 3.04
C TRP A 537 4.92 -1.54 4.05
N SER A 538 3.67 -1.30 3.70
CA SER A 538 2.70 -0.60 4.55
C SER A 538 1.29 -1.08 4.24
N GLY A 539 0.52 -1.35 5.28
CA GLY A 539 -0.86 -1.81 5.15
C GLY A 539 -0.98 -3.26 4.68
N LEU A 540 -2.18 -3.80 4.87
CA LEU A 540 -2.60 -5.14 4.49
C LEU A 540 -4.11 -5.26 4.63
N LEU A 541 -4.67 -6.39 4.19
CA LEU A 541 -6.09 -6.70 4.34
C LEU A 541 -6.32 -7.60 5.56
N SER A 542 -7.50 -7.46 6.18
CA SER A 542 -7.97 -8.32 7.26
C SER A 542 -8.15 -9.76 6.80
N LEU A 543 -8.37 -10.65 7.75
CA LEU A 543 -8.90 -11.97 7.46
C LEU A 543 -10.29 -11.85 6.77
N PRO A 544 -10.65 -12.81 5.91
CA PRO A 544 -12.00 -12.93 5.38
C PRO A 544 -12.99 -13.14 6.53
N ARG A 545 -14.02 -12.29 6.58
CA ARG A 545 -15.11 -12.38 7.56
C ARG A 545 -16.38 -12.86 6.89
N GLU A 546 -17.02 -13.88 7.45
CA GLU A 546 -18.40 -14.24 7.13
C GLU A 546 -19.34 -13.31 7.88
N LEU A 547 -20.16 -12.56 7.12
CA LEU A 547 -21.20 -11.69 7.65
C LEU A 547 -22.57 -12.37 7.55
N SER A 548 -23.39 -12.21 8.58
CA SER A 548 -24.80 -12.64 8.57
C SER A 548 -25.61 -11.76 9.51
N VAL A 549 -26.88 -11.53 9.19
CA VAL A 549 -27.84 -10.87 10.07
C VAL A 549 -28.90 -11.90 10.48
N ASP A 550 -29.17 -12.03 11.77
CA ASP A 550 -30.16 -12.99 12.28
C ASP A 550 -31.60 -12.44 12.21
N GLU A 551 -32.59 -13.27 12.56
CA GLU A 551 -34.01 -12.87 12.54
C GLU A 551 -34.38 -11.75 13.53
N THR A 552 -33.44 -11.34 14.38
CA THR A 552 -33.63 -10.24 15.34
C THR A 552 -33.01 -8.93 14.86
N GLY A 553 -32.35 -8.94 13.71
CA GLY A 553 -31.60 -7.80 13.17
C GLY A 553 -30.19 -7.69 13.75
N THR A 554 -29.67 -8.74 14.41
CA THR A 554 -28.33 -8.71 15.00
C THR A 554 -27.28 -9.12 13.98
N LEU A 555 -26.26 -8.28 13.79
CA LEU A 555 -25.09 -8.61 12.97
C LEU A 555 -24.19 -9.64 13.67
N HIS A 556 -23.83 -10.68 12.92
CA HIS A 556 -22.82 -11.65 13.29
C HIS A 556 -21.62 -11.58 12.35
N GLN A 557 -20.43 -11.63 12.94
CA GLN A 557 -19.16 -11.62 12.24
C GLN A 557 -18.31 -12.81 12.69
N ARG A 558 -17.87 -13.64 11.74
CA ARG A 558 -17.04 -14.82 12.03
C ARG A 558 -15.83 -14.86 11.09
N PRO A 559 -14.65 -15.31 11.53
CA PRO A 559 -13.57 -15.63 10.60
C PRO A 559 -14.03 -16.72 9.63
N ALA A 560 -13.70 -16.59 8.34
CA ALA A 560 -14.08 -17.59 7.35
C ALA A 560 -13.51 -18.97 7.72
N ARG A 561 -14.33 -20.01 7.57
CA ARG A 561 -13.96 -21.38 7.94
C ARG A 561 -12.75 -21.93 7.18
N GLU A 562 -12.43 -21.37 6.01
CA GLU A 562 -11.29 -21.76 5.20
C GLU A 562 -9.94 -21.54 5.92
N LEU A 563 -9.88 -20.61 6.88
CA LEU A 563 -8.70 -20.39 7.73
C LEU A 563 -8.27 -21.63 8.52
N GLU A 564 -9.20 -22.56 8.76
CA GLU A 564 -8.87 -23.83 9.41
C GLU A 564 -7.89 -24.69 8.60
N ALA A 565 -7.79 -24.48 7.28
CA ALA A 565 -6.85 -25.18 6.42
C ALA A 565 -5.38 -24.82 6.72
N LEU A 566 -5.13 -23.66 7.36
CA LEU A 566 -3.79 -23.22 7.76
C LEU A 566 -3.35 -23.81 9.11
N ARG A 567 -4.24 -24.48 9.85
CA ARG A 567 -3.94 -25.00 11.19
C ARG A 567 -2.90 -26.11 11.15
N GLY A 568 -1.73 -25.82 11.72
CA GLY A 568 -0.61 -26.74 11.90
C GLY A 568 -0.56 -27.33 13.32
N ARG A 569 0.55 -27.08 14.03
CA ARG A 569 0.78 -27.63 15.37
C ARG A 569 -0.28 -27.15 16.36
N HIS A 570 -0.95 -28.09 17.01
CA HIS A 570 -2.02 -27.84 17.97
C HIS A 570 -1.54 -27.96 19.43
N VAL A 571 -2.03 -27.06 20.27
CA VAL A 571 -1.89 -27.06 21.74
C VAL A 571 -3.29 -26.94 22.33
N GLU A 572 -3.69 -27.91 23.15
CA GLU A 572 -4.99 -27.95 23.82
C GLU A 572 -4.89 -27.69 25.33
N LEU A 573 -6.02 -27.36 25.96
CA LEU A 573 -6.15 -27.07 27.39
C LEU A 573 -5.56 -28.17 28.29
N ASP A 574 -5.76 -29.46 27.99
CA ASP A 574 -5.21 -30.59 28.78
C ASP A 574 -3.66 -30.63 28.73
N GLY A 575 -3.06 -29.98 27.74
CA GLY A 575 -1.62 -29.74 27.65
C GLY A 575 -1.12 -28.63 28.59
N LEU A 576 -2.02 -27.81 29.14
CA LEU A 576 -1.73 -26.83 30.18
C LEU A 576 -1.78 -27.54 31.53
N SER A 577 -0.72 -27.45 32.33
CA SER A 577 -0.68 -28.05 33.67
C SER A 577 -1.50 -27.23 34.67
N LEU A 578 -2.81 -27.14 34.43
CA LEU A 578 -3.81 -26.48 35.27
C LEU A 578 -4.57 -27.55 36.06
N ASP A 579 -4.54 -27.48 37.40
CA ASP A 579 -5.11 -28.52 38.26
C ASP A 579 -6.66 -28.49 38.35
N ASP A 580 -7.33 -27.35 38.06
CA ASP A 580 -8.79 -27.20 38.28
C ASP A 580 -9.56 -26.26 37.32
N ARG A 581 -9.07 -25.96 36.11
CA ARG A 581 -9.63 -24.94 35.15
C ARG A 581 -9.78 -23.50 35.69
N THR A 582 -9.93 -23.31 36.99
CA THR A 582 -9.82 -22.03 37.67
C THR A 582 -8.38 -21.52 37.60
N LEU A 583 -8.22 -20.27 37.20
CA LEU A 583 -6.92 -19.59 37.21
C LEU A 583 -6.68 -18.94 38.58
N ASP A 584 -5.52 -19.21 39.19
CA ASP A 584 -5.13 -18.57 40.43
C ASP A 584 -4.97 -17.05 40.23
N VAL A 585 -5.68 -16.24 41.02
CA VAL A 585 -5.55 -14.77 40.98
C VAL A 585 -4.10 -14.36 41.28
N GLY A 586 -3.50 -13.61 40.37
CA GLY A 586 -2.09 -13.19 40.41
C GLY A 586 -1.10 -14.25 39.88
N GLY A 587 -1.59 -15.44 39.52
CA GLY A 587 -0.87 -16.48 38.80
C GLY A 587 -0.79 -16.17 37.30
N ARG A 588 0.29 -16.60 36.66
CA ARG A 588 0.46 -16.52 35.19
C ARG A 588 1.09 -17.79 34.67
N THR A 589 0.47 -18.37 33.67
CA THR A 589 0.84 -19.64 33.05
C THR A 589 1.30 -19.37 31.62
N SER A 590 2.59 -19.56 31.35
CA SER A 590 3.12 -19.53 29.98
C SER A 590 2.66 -20.75 29.20
N LEU A 591 2.31 -20.55 27.93
CA LEU A 591 1.84 -21.60 27.04
C LEU A 591 3.01 -22.18 26.24
N PRO A 592 2.95 -23.46 25.81
CA PRO A 592 3.94 -24.06 24.91
C PRO A 592 3.73 -23.61 23.45
N LEU A 593 3.64 -22.31 23.25
CA LEU A 593 3.45 -21.61 21.99
C LEU A 593 4.43 -20.44 21.94
N SER A 594 5.11 -20.28 20.81
CA SER A 594 6.07 -19.21 20.57
C SER A 594 6.02 -18.78 19.11
N GLY A 595 6.31 -17.52 18.85
CA GLY A 595 6.31 -16.93 17.52
C GLY A 595 5.23 -15.86 17.40
N ASN A 596 4.77 -15.60 16.17
CA ASN A 596 3.77 -14.59 15.87
C ASN A 596 2.93 -14.95 14.64
N ALA A 597 2.67 -16.24 14.44
CA ALA A 597 1.76 -16.75 13.42
C ALA A 597 0.94 -17.90 14.01
N TYR A 598 -0.16 -17.56 14.65
CA TYR A 598 -1.02 -18.54 15.33
C TYR A 598 -2.44 -18.02 15.50
N GLU A 599 -3.32 -18.98 15.75
CA GLU A 599 -4.70 -18.80 16.16
C GLU A 599 -4.89 -19.31 17.59
N LEU A 600 -5.70 -18.63 18.41
CA LEU A 600 -6.18 -19.10 19.70
C LEU A 600 -7.71 -19.12 19.70
N ALA A 601 -8.30 -20.15 20.30
CA ALA A 601 -9.71 -20.18 20.68
C ALA A 601 -9.77 -20.29 22.21
N VAL A 602 -10.43 -19.33 22.85
CA VAL A 602 -10.47 -19.21 24.31
C VAL A 602 -11.92 -19.04 24.76
N ASP A 603 -12.38 -19.95 25.61
CA ASP A 603 -13.66 -19.80 26.30
C ASP A 603 -13.38 -19.54 27.78
N VAL A 604 -13.89 -18.44 28.32
CA VAL A 604 -13.64 -18.01 29.69
C VAL A 604 -14.89 -17.45 30.35
N THR A 605 -15.06 -17.75 31.63
CA THR A 605 -16.08 -17.16 32.49
C THR A 605 -15.42 -16.37 33.61
N VAL A 606 -15.86 -15.14 33.83
CA VAL A 606 -15.38 -14.26 34.90
C VAL A 606 -16.53 -13.88 35.82
N GLU A 607 -16.34 -14.01 37.14
CA GLU A 607 -17.36 -13.67 38.14
C GLU A 607 -16.78 -12.76 39.23
N ASP A 608 -17.66 -12.04 39.94
CA ASP A 608 -17.35 -11.27 41.15
C ASP A 608 -16.16 -10.28 40.99
N GLY A 609 -15.97 -9.72 39.80
CA GLY A 609 -14.87 -8.77 39.49
C GLY A 609 -13.53 -9.43 39.14
N GLY A 610 -13.55 -10.72 38.79
CA GLY A 610 -12.44 -11.40 38.13
C GLY A 610 -12.17 -10.82 36.74
N VAL A 611 -10.91 -10.86 36.31
CA VAL A 611 -10.46 -10.33 35.03
C VAL A 611 -9.50 -11.34 34.41
N PHE A 612 -9.82 -11.80 33.21
CA PHE A 612 -8.96 -12.66 32.42
C PHE A 612 -7.90 -11.82 31.69
N GLU A 613 -6.65 -12.27 31.68
CA GLU A 613 -5.56 -11.68 30.89
C GLU A 613 -4.91 -12.73 29.98
N LEU A 614 -4.88 -12.44 28.69
CA LEU A 614 -4.08 -13.14 27.68
C LEU A 614 -2.86 -12.27 27.33
N GLY A 615 -1.67 -12.75 27.66
CA GLY A 615 -0.40 -12.13 27.27
C GLY A 615 0.07 -12.63 25.92
N LEU A 616 0.32 -11.70 25.00
CA LEU A 616 0.85 -11.91 23.66
C LEU A 616 2.18 -11.17 23.50
N PHE A 617 3.01 -11.60 22.55
CA PHE A 617 4.32 -10.99 22.28
C PHE A 617 5.17 -10.82 23.55
N GLU A 618 5.11 -11.79 24.47
CA GLU A 618 5.66 -11.64 25.80
C GLU A 618 7.14 -12.01 25.81
N SER A 619 8.00 -11.00 25.92
CA SER A 619 9.44 -11.22 26.10
C SER A 619 9.75 -11.92 27.45
N PRO A 620 10.86 -12.67 27.58
CA PRO A 620 11.23 -13.34 28.83
C PRO A 620 11.33 -12.42 30.05
N THR A 621 11.67 -11.15 29.82
CA THR A 621 11.74 -10.11 30.86
C THR A 621 10.45 -9.33 31.04
N ARG A 622 9.45 -9.58 30.17
CA ARG A 622 8.17 -8.87 30.08
C ARG A 622 8.31 -7.38 29.82
N LEU A 623 9.46 -6.92 29.31
CA LEU A 623 9.67 -5.51 28.97
C LEU A 623 8.89 -5.10 27.73
N GLU A 624 8.72 -6.03 26.78
CA GLU A 624 7.73 -5.96 25.72
C GLU A 624 6.70 -7.07 25.91
N ARG A 625 5.42 -6.71 25.80
CA ARG A 625 4.23 -7.58 25.83
C ARG A 625 2.98 -6.78 25.45
N THR A 626 2.00 -7.46 24.88
CA THR A 626 0.63 -6.96 24.68
C THR A 626 -0.30 -7.76 25.56
N ILE A 627 -1.23 -7.11 26.28
CA ILE A 627 -2.20 -7.82 27.13
C ILE A 627 -3.60 -7.62 26.60
N VAL A 628 -4.29 -8.71 26.26
CA VAL A 628 -5.74 -8.71 26.01
C VAL A 628 -6.44 -9.02 27.34
N ARG A 629 -7.31 -8.12 27.79
CA ARG A 629 -8.05 -8.24 29.05
C ARG A 629 -9.54 -8.39 28.81
N TYR A 630 -10.21 -9.22 29.61
CA TYR A 630 -11.66 -9.31 29.67
C TYR A 630 -12.15 -9.19 31.11
N ASP A 631 -13.09 -8.27 31.34
CA ASP A 631 -13.58 -7.89 32.68
C ASP A 631 -15.08 -8.19 32.92
N GLY A 632 -15.72 -8.96 32.02
CA GLY A 632 -17.16 -9.24 32.08
C GLY A 632 -18.04 -8.16 31.43
N SER A 633 -17.42 -7.19 30.74
CA SER A 633 -18.15 -6.17 29.98
C SER A 633 -17.44 -5.73 28.71
N ARG A 634 -16.11 -5.90 28.66
CA ARG A 634 -15.29 -5.37 27.59
C ARG A 634 -14.04 -6.19 27.39
N VAL A 635 -13.62 -6.32 26.14
CA VAL A 635 -12.29 -6.81 25.78
C VAL A 635 -11.40 -5.60 25.50
N THR A 636 -10.24 -5.51 26.16
CA THR A 636 -9.28 -4.41 26.02
C THR A 636 -7.92 -4.94 25.59
N VAL A 637 -7.38 -4.44 24.49
CA VAL A 637 -5.99 -4.66 24.08
C VAL A 637 -5.12 -3.54 24.64
N ASP A 638 -4.38 -3.85 25.69
CA ASP A 638 -3.37 -2.97 26.27
C ASP A 638 -2.06 -3.06 25.48
N ARG A 639 -1.75 -1.97 24.78
CA ARG A 639 -0.56 -1.81 23.94
C ARG A 639 0.52 -0.96 24.58
N GLU A 640 0.39 -0.53 25.84
CA GLU A 640 1.34 0.40 26.49
C GLU A 640 2.78 -0.15 26.44
N HIS A 641 2.93 -1.46 26.61
CA HIS A 641 4.22 -2.15 26.57
C HIS A 641 4.43 -3.02 25.32
N SER A 642 3.62 -2.84 24.28
CA SER A 642 3.69 -3.64 23.05
C SER A 642 4.96 -3.38 22.22
N SER A 643 5.51 -2.16 22.32
CA SER A 643 6.72 -1.76 21.62
C SER A 643 7.56 -0.80 22.46
N ARG A 644 8.87 -0.83 22.23
CA ARG A 644 9.82 0.18 22.73
C ARG A 644 10.20 1.22 21.68
N HIS A 645 9.70 1.09 20.45
CA HIS A 645 9.88 2.11 19.43
C HIS A 645 9.00 3.32 19.74
N HIS A 646 9.53 4.53 19.57
CA HIS A 646 8.84 5.77 19.94
C HIS A 646 7.80 6.20 18.90
N ASP A 647 8.03 5.89 17.62
CA ASP A 647 7.11 6.20 16.51
C ASP A 647 6.01 5.16 16.28
N VAL A 648 5.68 4.38 17.31
CA VAL A 648 4.59 3.39 17.30
C VAL A 648 3.50 3.88 18.24
N ASP A 649 2.25 3.91 17.74
CA ASP A 649 1.08 4.12 18.59
C ASP A 649 0.88 2.90 19.50
N ARG A 650 0.78 3.19 20.79
CA ARG A 650 0.70 2.23 21.89
C ARG A 650 -0.56 2.44 22.74
N GLU A 651 -1.51 3.24 22.26
CA GLU A 651 -2.78 3.45 22.95
C GLU A 651 -3.62 2.17 22.98
N SER A 652 -4.34 1.96 24.07
CA SER A 652 -5.21 0.78 24.18
C SER A 652 -6.40 0.87 23.23
N ARG A 653 -6.83 -0.28 22.70
CA ARG A 653 -8.07 -0.44 21.92
C ARG A 653 -9.05 -1.30 22.70
N SER A 654 -10.36 -1.14 22.50
CA SER A 654 -11.34 -1.90 23.28
C SER A 654 -12.69 -2.06 22.60
N MET A 655 -13.32 -3.21 22.78
CA MET A 655 -14.64 -3.53 22.25
C MET A 655 -15.60 -4.00 23.35
N PRO A 656 -16.88 -3.59 23.33
CA PRO A 656 -17.90 -4.11 24.24
C PRO A 656 -18.16 -5.59 23.99
N VAL A 657 -18.42 -6.32 25.08
CA VAL A 657 -18.85 -7.72 25.06
C VAL A 657 -19.88 -7.91 26.16
N ASP A 658 -21.02 -8.48 25.81
CA ASP A 658 -22.11 -8.70 26.76
C ASP A 658 -21.95 -9.99 27.56
N GLY A 659 -22.02 -9.88 28.89
CA GLY A 659 -22.15 -11.00 29.82
C GLY A 659 -20.88 -11.37 30.57
N GLU A 660 -20.96 -12.44 31.37
CA GLU A 660 -19.85 -12.95 32.20
C GLU A 660 -19.02 -14.03 31.49
N SER A 661 -19.53 -14.56 30.37
CA SER A 661 -18.85 -15.56 29.53
C SER A 661 -18.40 -14.97 28.20
N LEU A 662 -17.19 -15.32 27.79
CA LEU A 662 -16.56 -14.88 26.55
C LEU A 662 -16.05 -16.10 25.78
N SER A 663 -16.47 -16.23 24.53
CA SER A 663 -15.81 -17.03 23.51
C SER A 663 -15.01 -16.09 22.61
N LEU A 664 -13.69 -16.27 22.56
CA LEU A 664 -12.76 -15.38 21.88
C LEU A 664 -11.90 -16.17 20.91
N ARG A 665 -11.96 -15.80 19.62
CA ARG A 665 -10.98 -16.21 18.61
C ARG A 665 -9.95 -15.10 18.45
N VAL A 666 -8.67 -15.46 18.50
CA VAL A 666 -7.54 -14.55 18.44
C VAL A 666 -6.61 -14.98 17.31
N PHE A 667 -6.33 -14.08 16.38
CA PHE A 667 -5.38 -14.31 15.29
C PHE A 667 -4.20 -13.36 15.44
N VAL A 668 -3.00 -13.93 15.53
CA VAL A 668 -1.74 -13.20 15.57
C VAL A 668 -0.94 -13.52 14.32
N ASP A 669 -0.56 -12.48 13.57
CA ASP A 669 0.21 -12.63 12.33
C ASP A 669 1.22 -11.51 12.10
N GLY A 670 2.50 -11.77 12.26
CA GLY A 670 3.53 -10.75 12.17
C GLY A 670 3.29 -9.67 13.24
N SER A 671 2.86 -8.49 12.80
CA SER A 671 2.41 -7.38 13.66
C SER A 671 0.89 -7.24 13.80
N VAL A 672 0.06 -8.12 13.22
CA VAL A 672 -1.40 -8.07 13.30
C VAL A 672 -1.92 -8.79 14.54
N LEU A 673 -2.98 -8.25 15.14
CA LEU A 673 -3.82 -8.90 16.13
C LEU A 673 -5.30 -8.67 15.78
N GLU A 674 -6.02 -9.73 15.40
CA GLU A 674 -7.48 -9.71 15.21
C GLU A 674 -8.18 -10.52 16.31
N LEU A 675 -9.24 -9.95 16.88
CA LEU A 675 -10.06 -10.54 17.93
C LEU A 675 -11.51 -10.62 17.48
N PHE A 676 -12.12 -11.80 17.61
CA PHE A 676 -13.54 -12.03 17.35
C PHE A 676 -14.20 -12.57 18.63
N ALA A 677 -15.09 -11.80 19.22
CA ALA A 677 -15.78 -12.15 20.46
C ALA A 677 -17.24 -12.52 20.21
N ASN A 678 -17.66 -13.67 20.75
CA ASN A 678 -19.05 -14.14 20.78
C ASN A 678 -19.76 -14.12 19.41
N ASP A 679 -19.03 -14.37 18.31
CA ASP A 679 -19.53 -14.29 16.93
C ASP A 679 -20.18 -12.93 16.57
N GLY A 680 -19.74 -11.82 17.17
CA GLY A 680 -20.31 -10.49 16.97
C GLY A 680 -19.25 -9.38 16.92
N SER A 681 -18.73 -8.98 18.07
CA SER A 681 -17.78 -7.87 18.19
C SER A 681 -16.39 -8.24 17.65
N CYS A 682 -15.82 -7.36 16.83
CA CYS A 682 -14.46 -7.50 16.29
C CYS A 682 -13.54 -6.38 16.76
N LEU A 683 -12.26 -6.68 16.96
CA LEU A 683 -11.23 -5.69 17.24
C LEU A 683 -9.93 -6.09 16.54
N THR A 684 -9.52 -5.27 15.59
CA THR A 684 -8.28 -5.44 14.82
C THR A 684 -7.25 -4.40 15.22
N THR A 685 -5.99 -4.77 15.40
CA THR A 685 -4.95 -3.78 15.71
C THR A 685 -3.56 -4.23 15.29
N ARG A 686 -2.60 -3.30 15.38
CA ARG A 686 -1.20 -3.53 15.07
C ARG A 686 -0.31 -3.42 16.31
N VAL A 687 0.72 -4.27 16.36
CA VAL A 687 1.67 -4.44 17.46
C VAL A 687 3.07 -4.67 16.89
N TYR A 688 4.03 -3.80 17.24
CA TYR A 688 5.40 -3.83 16.65
C TYR A 688 6.50 -4.00 17.71
N PRO A 689 6.63 -5.17 18.35
CA PRO A 689 7.69 -5.42 19.32
C PRO A 689 9.05 -5.35 18.64
N VAL A 690 9.99 -4.58 19.19
CA VAL A 690 11.32 -4.42 18.57
C VAL A 690 12.23 -5.60 18.87
N ARG A 691 11.93 -6.36 19.93
CA ARG A 691 12.71 -7.52 20.32
C ARG A 691 12.21 -8.77 19.58
N PRO A 692 13.10 -9.49 18.87
CA PRO A 692 12.74 -10.76 18.24
C PRO A 692 12.38 -11.88 19.24
N ASP A 693 12.76 -11.73 20.51
CA ASP A 693 12.40 -12.67 21.59
C ASP A 693 11.12 -12.30 22.34
N ALA A 694 10.35 -11.33 21.84
CA ALA A 694 9.02 -10.97 22.32
C ALA A 694 7.96 -11.84 21.61
N ASP A 695 8.03 -13.15 21.84
CA ASP A 695 7.31 -14.16 21.06
C ASP A 695 6.50 -15.13 21.93
N GLY A 696 6.46 -14.89 23.26
CA GLY A 696 5.77 -15.76 24.21
C GLY A 696 4.28 -15.48 24.33
N VAL A 697 3.53 -16.51 24.74
CA VAL A 697 2.10 -16.44 25.05
C VAL A 697 1.84 -16.91 26.47
N SER A 698 0.93 -16.25 27.19
CA SER A 698 0.54 -16.65 28.54
C SER A 698 -0.91 -16.34 28.87
N VAL A 699 -1.49 -17.07 29.82
CA VAL A 699 -2.78 -16.75 30.43
C VAL A 699 -2.61 -16.42 31.90
N ALA A 700 -3.43 -15.52 32.42
CA ALA A 700 -3.44 -15.12 33.82
C ALA A 700 -4.84 -14.69 34.26
N ALA A 701 -5.05 -14.68 35.58
CA ALA A 701 -6.19 -14.07 36.20
C ALA A 701 -5.73 -12.93 37.10
N VAL A 702 -6.39 -11.78 36.99
CA VAL A 702 -6.34 -10.70 37.98
C VAL A 702 -7.75 -10.50 38.54
N SER A 703 -7.87 -9.75 39.61
CA SER A 703 -9.18 -9.48 40.21
C SER A 703 -9.19 -8.11 40.87
N ASP A 704 -10.27 -7.38 40.64
CA ASP A 704 -10.57 -6.12 41.31
C ASP A 704 -11.25 -6.35 42.67
N SER A 705 -11.59 -7.61 42.99
CA SER A 705 -12.21 -8.02 44.25
C SER A 705 -11.50 -9.22 44.91
N PRO A 706 -11.58 -9.38 46.24
CA PRO A 706 -11.05 -10.58 46.91
C PRO A 706 -11.80 -11.89 46.58
N GLU A 707 -12.99 -11.80 46.00
CA GLU A 707 -13.88 -12.94 45.69
C GLU A 707 -13.89 -13.28 44.20
N GLY A 708 -13.29 -12.45 43.33
CA GLY A 708 -13.32 -12.63 41.90
C GLY A 708 -12.66 -13.92 41.43
N THR A 709 -13.32 -14.58 40.48
CA THR A 709 -12.90 -15.86 39.91
C THR A 709 -12.80 -15.75 38.39
N VAL A 710 -11.91 -16.56 37.81
CA VAL A 710 -11.74 -16.70 36.37
C VAL A 710 -11.63 -18.19 36.06
N GLU A 711 -12.58 -18.71 35.30
CA GLU A 711 -12.61 -20.11 34.86
C GLU A 711 -12.27 -20.17 33.37
N LEU A 712 -11.20 -20.90 33.03
CA LEU A 712 -10.83 -21.18 31.65
C LEU A 712 -11.58 -22.44 31.20
N ASP A 713 -12.74 -22.23 30.57
CA ASP A 713 -13.68 -23.27 30.16
C ASP A 713 -13.16 -24.10 28.98
N GLY A 714 -12.45 -23.44 28.05
CA GLY A 714 -11.90 -24.00 26.82
C GLY A 714 -10.65 -23.25 26.37
N PHE A 715 -9.68 -23.98 25.82
CA PHE A 715 -8.49 -23.39 25.22
C PHE A 715 -7.93 -24.31 24.13
N ASP A 716 -7.77 -23.74 22.94
CA ASP A 716 -7.05 -24.34 21.83
C ASP A 716 -6.15 -23.30 21.16
N ALA A 717 -5.00 -23.75 20.68
CA ALA A 717 -4.10 -22.91 19.90
C ALA A 717 -3.47 -23.68 18.74
N TRP A 718 -3.37 -23.04 17.59
CA TRP A 718 -2.75 -23.60 16.39
C TRP A 718 -1.69 -22.66 15.86
N GLU A 719 -0.49 -23.16 15.60
CA GLU A 719 0.44 -22.46 14.69
C GLU A 719 -0.18 -22.46 13.28
N LEU A 720 -0.13 -21.32 12.59
CA LEU A 720 -0.69 -21.20 11.24
C LEU A 720 0.40 -21.22 10.16
N ASP A 721 0.12 -21.93 9.08
CA ASP A 721 0.91 -21.92 7.85
C ASP A 721 0.71 -20.62 7.06
N ALA A 722 1.57 -20.38 6.06
CA ALA A 722 1.58 -19.12 5.31
C ALA A 722 0.57 -19.12 4.15
N ALA A 723 -0.02 -17.96 3.88
CA ALA A 723 -0.93 -17.73 2.74
C ALA A 723 -0.21 -17.68 1.40
N PHE A 724 1.08 -17.35 1.41
CA PHE A 724 1.93 -17.37 0.23
C PHE A 724 2.93 -18.51 0.39
N GLU A 725 2.88 -19.50 -0.51
CA GLU A 725 3.84 -20.59 -0.46
C GLU A 725 5.26 -20.06 -0.66
N ALA A 726 6.12 -20.19 0.35
CA ALA A 726 7.55 -20.01 0.15
C ALA A 726 8.03 -21.09 -0.83
N ARG A 727 8.79 -20.70 -1.87
CA ARG A 727 9.48 -21.70 -2.70
C ARG A 727 10.26 -22.63 -1.76
N LYS A 728 9.97 -23.94 -1.80
CA LYS A 728 10.93 -24.94 -1.32
C LYS A 728 12.20 -24.71 -2.13
N ARG A 729 13.20 -24.07 -1.53
CA ARG A 729 14.54 -23.93 -2.14
C ARG A 729 15.01 -25.33 -2.52
N GLU A 730 15.02 -25.65 -3.81
CA GLU A 730 15.62 -26.89 -4.35
C GLU A 730 17.15 -26.88 -4.21
#